data_AF-A0A2P5HEX6-F1
#
_entry.id   AF-A0A2P5HEX6-F1
#
_cell.length_a   1.000
_cell.length_b   1.000
_cell.length_c   1.000
_cell.angle_alpha   90.00
_cell.angle_beta   90.00
_cell.angle_gamma   90.00
#
_symmetry.space_group_name_H-M   'P 1'
#
loop_
_entity.id
_entity.type
_entity.pdbx_description
1 polymer ?
#
loop_
_entity_poly.entity_id
_entity_poly.type
_entity_poly.pdbx_seq_one_letter_code
_entity_poly.pdbx_strand_id
1 'polypeptide(L)'
;MGQHVAKHPGLSLSNLAYTLSERRSVFPFRTAFSADSMGDLVDQLANFAEVQDTELPIARVTEKRNILGVFTGQGAQWAGMARELIKEVAWVSSGLDRLEGYLADLPPADRPSWSLREQILADKTTTRLADAAVSQPLCTAVQILLTDLLHAAGVRFSAVVGHSSGEIACAYAAGVLSARDAMVVAYYRGLHSGLAGSPSGQPGAMMAVATTAEDAEDICSLPQFSGRLCVAARNSLESVTLSGDADAIQEAKIVFADEDKFARELRVDKAYHSHHMMPCSEPYYQSLRNAGVHARTPSETCKWFSSVHDGALVADNVAKGPLSGQYWCDNLTSQVKFASALQAAVEASSTGAYVVLENCRTTFTSALGELWKNGAEAMVSCTSLEQKLAEATGGFYHPKLATDLPAYQWDHDRVFWHESRRSKLLRNRSEPGHSLLGTLSPDSTDSDLLWHNVIKMSTLPWLHGHAVQGQVVFPAAGYVALAIEAALRAPGFSTTGTAPSLIELQNVEIGRAITFSNERSAVEVLFSLHRETRESTSDKSSIVTATFRIHSSPVDGSTSFNAAGQVVITYAGGDRTSRLPRQGDAPEYLVSIKEEEFYSRLAQQGYEYSGPFKGLSDMSRKCGEGRGRVRKPEQSADPNSSLLVHPGLLDAAFQSVFLALSFPGDGALWTLHVPVSIDQLLVDVGAWMANADTHLAFDSQITSSSSETGMTGDIEMYSKDGSYGLLHLEGFRAVPLAAASAQDDIHLVFGTQTGPAFPDGGLAVGSDVATEEERAVARVMERISCFYLRQMTQDITPDQEASAAWHHQLFMKFARHIGAEVSAGRHPYARKEWLSDTKQSLAMAMEPYKERVEVRLACTIGENIKQAIRGETHIIAPMRQDGLLDEYVGIF
;
A
#
# COMPACT_ATOMS: atom_id res chain seq x y z
N MET A 1 27.61 -22.41 -8.87
CA MET A 1 28.05 -23.83 -8.92
C MET A 1 29.58 -23.94 -8.89
N GLY A 2 30.32 -23.30 -9.80
CA GLY A 2 31.79 -23.41 -9.88
C GLY A 2 32.53 -23.17 -8.55
N GLN A 3 32.17 -22.09 -7.82
CA GLN A 3 32.73 -21.82 -6.49
C GLN A 3 32.46 -22.92 -5.44
N HIS A 4 31.32 -23.62 -5.54
CA HIS A 4 30.97 -24.69 -4.62
C HIS A 4 31.79 -25.96 -4.89
N VAL A 5 31.88 -26.36 -6.17
CA VAL A 5 32.67 -27.51 -6.65
C VAL A 5 34.15 -27.33 -6.29
N ALA A 6 34.72 -26.14 -6.50
CA ALA A 6 36.11 -25.82 -6.16
C ALA A 6 36.44 -25.97 -4.65
N LYS A 7 35.45 -25.76 -3.77
CA LYS A 7 35.61 -25.89 -2.31
C LYS A 7 35.44 -27.33 -1.80
N HIS A 8 34.93 -28.25 -2.63
CA HIS A 8 34.60 -29.62 -2.24
C HIS A 8 35.20 -30.66 -3.21
N PRO A 9 36.53 -30.81 -3.25
CA PRO A 9 37.20 -31.71 -4.21
C PRO A 9 36.90 -33.20 -4.00
N GLY A 10 36.32 -33.58 -2.85
CA GLY A 10 35.88 -34.95 -2.57
C GLY A 10 34.53 -35.34 -3.17
N LEU A 11 33.83 -34.41 -3.83
CA LEU A 11 32.59 -34.71 -4.55
C LEU A 11 32.89 -35.58 -5.78
N SER A 12 32.09 -36.63 -5.97
CA SER A 12 32.15 -37.46 -7.18
C SER A 12 31.33 -36.83 -8.30
N LEU A 13 31.91 -36.77 -9.51
CA LEU A 13 31.22 -36.30 -10.71
C LEU A 13 29.95 -37.10 -11.02
N SER A 14 29.95 -38.42 -10.82
CA SER A 14 28.77 -39.26 -11.08
C SER A 14 27.63 -38.98 -10.10
N ASN A 15 27.96 -38.77 -8.81
CA ASN A 15 26.97 -38.37 -7.79
C ASN A 15 26.44 -36.96 -8.04
N LEU A 16 27.30 -36.04 -8.49
CA LEU A 16 26.89 -34.68 -8.85
C LEU A 16 25.98 -34.67 -10.08
N ALA A 17 26.36 -35.38 -11.15
CA ALA A 17 25.54 -35.53 -12.35
C ALA A 17 24.17 -36.14 -12.03
N TYR A 18 24.15 -37.25 -11.28
CA TYR A 18 22.93 -37.87 -10.77
C TYR A 18 22.04 -36.88 -9.98
N THR A 19 22.63 -36.14 -9.05
CA THR A 19 21.87 -35.23 -8.19
C THR A 19 21.28 -34.08 -9.01
N LEU A 20 22.05 -33.51 -9.94
CA LEU A 20 21.60 -32.38 -10.78
C LEU A 20 20.57 -32.80 -11.83
N SER A 21 20.67 -34.02 -12.40
CA SER A 21 19.78 -34.47 -13.46
C SER A 21 18.49 -35.11 -12.93
N GLU A 22 18.53 -35.90 -11.86
CA GLU A 22 17.39 -36.72 -11.39
C GLU A 22 16.80 -36.29 -10.04
N ARG A 23 17.51 -35.43 -9.27
CA ARG A 23 17.13 -35.07 -7.89
C ARG A 23 16.95 -33.57 -7.66
N ARG A 24 17.12 -32.76 -8.70
CA ARG A 24 16.84 -31.32 -8.71
C ARG A 24 15.69 -31.04 -9.68
N SER A 25 14.94 -29.98 -9.38
CA SER A 25 13.90 -29.49 -10.28
C SER A 25 14.50 -29.01 -11.60
N VAL A 26 13.89 -29.41 -12.72
CA VAL A 26 14.27 -28.96 -14.06
C VAL A 26 13.50 -27.69 -14.41
N PHE A 27 14.21 -26.63 -14.81
CA PHE A 27 13.64 -25.34 -15.18
C PHE A 27 13.66 -25.11 -16.71
N PRO A 28 12.95 -24.11 -17.25
CA PRO A 28 12.92 -23.84 -18.70
C PRO A 28 14.27 -23.45 -19.30
N PHE A 29 15.07 -22.66 -18.59
CA PHE A 29 16.40 -22.25 -19.04
C PHE A 29 17.44 -23.26 -18.57
N ARG A 30 18.16 -23.86 -19.52
CA ARG A 30 19.01 -25.02 -19.26
C ARG A 30 20.37 -24.87 -19.94
N THR A 31 21.39 -25.36 -19.25
CA THR A 31 22.74 -25.55 -19.78
C THR A 31 23.29 -26.88 -19.26
N ALA A 32 24.25 -27.46 -19.97
CA ALA A 32 24.90 -28.71 -19.61
C ALA A 32 26.41 -28.62 -19.89
N PHE A 33 27.19 -29.31 -19.07
CA PHE A 33 28.66 -29.32 -19.14
C PHE A 33 29.14 -30.76 -19.15
N SER A 34 30.21 -31.05 -19.91
CA SER A 34 30.82 -32.37 -19.98
C SER A 34 32.26 -32.25 -19.53
N ALA A 35 32.61 -32.85 -18.40
CA ALA A 35 33.94 -32.74 -17.84
C ALA A 35 34.51 -34.11 -17.45
N ASP A 36 35.81 -34.29 -17.70
CA ASP A 36 36.53 -35.53 -17.39
C ASP A 36 37.09 -35.53 -15.95
N SER A 37 37.13 -34.36 -15.31
CA SER A 37 37.55 -34.21 -13.92
C SER A 37 36.85 -33.04 -13.23
N MET A 38 36.91 -32.99 -11.91
CA MET A 38 36.38 -31.87 -11.13
C MET A 38 37.06 -30.54 -11.47
N GLY A 39 38.36 -30.55 -11.82
CA GLY A 39 39.10 -29.36 -12.24
C GLY A 39 38.59 -28.83 -13.58
N ASP A 40 38.45 -29.72 -14.56
CA ASP A 40 37.88 -29.40 -15.88
C ASP A 40 36.45 -28.83 -15.77
N LEU A 41 35.62 -29.39 -14.88
CA LEU A 41 34.28 -28.85 -14.63
C LEU A 41 34.33 -27.41 -14.08
N VAL A 42 35.27 -27.11 -13.20
CA VAL A 42 35.45 -25.75 -12.65
C VAL A 42 35.88 -24.79 -13.76
N ASP A 43 36.82 -25.19 -14.60
CA ASP A 43 37.32 -24.37 -15.71
C ASP A 43 36.21 -24.09 -16.74
N GLN A 44 35.41 -25.10 -17.09
CA GLN A 44 34.27 -24.93 -18.00
C GLN A 44 33.20 -23.98 -17.42
N LEU A 45 32.90 -24.10 -16.12
CA LEU A 45 31.95 -23.21 -15.44
C LEU A 45 32.47 -21.77 -15.34
N ALA A 46 33.79 -21.58 -15.16
CA ALA A 46 34.42 -20.27 -15.15
C ALA A 46 34.37 -19.62 -16.53
N ASN A 47 34.77 -20.36 -17.57
CA ASN A 47 34.71 -19.88 -18.96
C ASN A 47 33.28 -19.49 -19.36
N PHE A 48 32.28 -20.29 -18.99
CA PHE A 48 30.87 -19.98 -19.26
C PHE A 48 30.40 -18.68 -18.59
N ALA A 49 30.93 -18.34 -17.41
CA ALA A 49 30.57 -17.11 -16.72
C ALA A 49 31.14 -15.84 -17.38
N GLU A 50 32.16 -15.97 -18.24
CA GLU A 50 32.77 -14.86 -18.99
C GLU A 50 32.16 -14.64 -20.38
N VAL A 51 31.32 -15.57 -20.85
CA VAL A 51 30.63 -15.46 -22.15
C VAL A 51 29.62 -14.31 -22.12
N GLN A 52 29.62 -13.47 -23.15
CA GLN A 52 28.65 -12.38 -23.29
C GLN A 52 27.24 -12.89 -23.59
N ASP A 53 26.21 -12.20 -23.09
CA ASP A 53 24.81 -12.65 -23.10
C ASP A 53 24.26 -13.13 -24.46
N THR A 54 24.73 -12.56 -25.58
CA THR A 54 24.28 -12.91 -26.93
C THR A 54 24.79 -14.25 -27.45
N GLU A 55 25.78 -14.85 -26.80
CA GLU A 55 26.42 -16.11 -27.22
C GLU A 55 26.24 -17.25 -26.20
N LEU A 56 25.46 -17.03 -25.14
CA LEU A 56 25.28 -18.04 -24.10
C LEU A 56 24.64 -19.32 -24.66
N PRO A 57 25.27 -20.51 -24.52
CA PRO A 57 24.73 -21.77 -25.01
C PRO A 57 23.60 -22.32 -24.10
N ILE A 58 22.58 -21.49 -23.85
CA ILE A 58 21.41 -21.79 -23.02
C ILE A 58 20.23 -22.15 -23.92
N ALA A 59 19.58 -23.27 -23.64
CA ALA A 59 18.32 -23.62 -24.27
C ALA A 59 17.15 -23.16 -23.41
N ARG A 60 16.10 -22.64 -24.05
CA ARG A 60 14.79 -22.42 -23.44
C ARG A 60 13.84 -23.53 -23.87
N VAL A 61 13.52 -24.43 -22.95
CA VAL A 61 12.64 -25.57 -23.17
C VAL A 61 11.26 -25.28 -22.59
N THR A 62 10.24 -25.30 -23.44
CA THR A 62 8.83 -25.12 -23.05
C THR A 62 8.02 -26.41 -23.15
N GLU A 63 8.46 -27.37 -23.96
CA GLU A 63 7.79 -28.64 -24.21
C GLU A 63 8.80 -29.79 -24.30
N LYS A 64 8.34 -31.01 -24.01
CA LYS A 64 9.14 -32.23 -24.17
C LYS A 64 9.34 -32.53 -25.66
N ARG A 65 10.49 -33.08 -26.01
CA ARG A 65 10.81 -33.40 -27.40
C ARG A 65 11.14 -34.88 -27.60
N ASN A 66 10.70 -35.42 -28.74
CA ASN A 66 11.05 -36.76 -29.19
C ASN A 66 12.48 -36.81 -29.74
N ILE A 67 13.03 -38.01 -29.95
CA ILE A 67 14.41 -38.22 -30.40
C ILE A 67 14.39 -38.97 -31.74
N LEU A 68 14.89 -38.33 -32.80
CA LEU A 68 15.21 -38.97 -34.08
C LEU A 68 16.66 -39.44 -34.06
N GLY A 69 16.92 -40.73 -34.31
CA GLY A 69 18.27 -41.26 -34.49
C GLY A 69 18.69 -41.24 -35.95
N VAL A 70 19.78 -40.54 -36.28
CA VAL A 70 20.33 -40.48 -37.64
C VAL A 70 21.62 -41.29 -37.71
N PHE A 71 21.64 -42.36 -38.50
CA PHE A 71 22.78 -43.29 -38.59
C PHE A 71 23.60 -43.04 -39.85
N THR A 72 24.88 -42.68 -39.67
CA THR A 72 25.78 -42.33 -40.78
C THR A 72 26.32 -43.55 -41.52
N GLY A 73 26.51 -43.42 -42.84
CA GLY A 73 27.07 -44.47 -43.69
C GLY A 73 28.59 -44.46 -43.82
N GLN A 74 29.06 -45.17 -44.84
CA GLN A 74 30.46 -45.24 -45.26
C GLN A 74 31.03 -43.84 -45.58
N GLY A 75 32.26 -43.56 -45.12
CA GLY A 75 32.98 -42.30 -45.30
C GLY A 75 33.01 -41.42 -44.05
N ALA A 76 32.19 -41.72 -43.04
CA ALA A 76 32.15 -41.01 -41.76
C ALA A 76 33.10 -41.59 -40.69
N GLN A 77 33.87 -42.64 -41.02
CA GLN A 77 34.78 -43.29 -40.10
C GLN A 77 36.12 -42.56 -39.95
N TRP A 78 36.71 -42.64 -38.76
CA TRP A 78 38.02 -42.08 -38.46
C TRP A 78 38.83 -43.00 -37.53
N ALA A 79 40.15 -42.96 -37.67
CA ALA A 79 41.04 -43.86 -36.93
C ALA A 79 41.03 -43.56 -35.42
N GLY A 80 40.73 -44.59 -34.61
CA GLY A 80 40.58 -44.46 -33.16
C GLY A 80 39.15 -44.17 -32.70
N MET A 81 38.15 -44.21 -33.57
CA MET A 81 36.76 -44.02 -33.13
C MET A 81 36.32 -45.09 -32.13
N ALA A 82 35.69 -44.65 -31.03
CA ALA A 82 35.29 -45.47 -29.88
C ALA A 82 36.45 -46.15 -29.09
N ARG A 83 37.72 -45.85 -29.41
CA ARG A 83 38.89 -46.44 -28.75
C ARG A 83 38.90 -46.19 -27.24
N GLU A 84 38.63 -44.96 -26.82
CA GLU A 84 38.60 -44.56 -25.41
C GLU A 84 37.43 -45.27 -24.69
N LEU A 85 36.25 -45.35 -25.31
CA LEU A 85 35.11 -46.09 -24.75
C LEU A 85 35.44 -47.58 -24.57
N ILE A 86 36.12 -48.21 -25.52
CA ILE A 86 36.50 -49.62 -25.44
C ILE A 86 37.57 -49.85 -24.35
N LYS A 87 38.48 -48.90 -24.14
CA LYS A 87 39.53 -48.98 -23.11
C LYS A 87 38.99 -48.76 -21.70
N GLU A 88 38.17 -47.72 -21.52
CA GLU A 88 37.75 -47.24 -20.20
C GLU A 88 36.42 -47.87 -19.73
N VAL A 89 35.55 -48.30 -20.65
CA VAL A 89 34.20 -48.78 -20.32
C VAL A 89 34.10 -50.29 -20.56
N ALA A 90 34.22 -51.07 -19.48
CA ALA A 90 34.18 -52.54 -19.51
C ALA A 90 32.94 -53.11 -20.21
N TRP A 91 31.78 -52.45 -20.07
CA TRP A 91 30.54 -52.85 -20.75
C TRP A 91 30.63 -52.74 -22.27
N VAL A 92 31.23 -51.66 -22.78
CA VAL A 92 31.46 -51.44 -24.21
C VAL A 92 32.49 -52.44 -24.75
N SER A 93 33.56 -52.66 -23.98
CA SER A 93 34.59 -53.66 -24.30
C SER A 93 33.99 -55.06 -24.44
N SER A 94 33.19 -55.50 -23.47
CA SER A 94 32.50 -56.80 -23.52
C SER A 94 31.46 -56.88 -24.63
N GLY A 95 30.79 -55.76 -24.93
CA GLY A 95 29.89 -55.63 -26.06
C GLY A 95 30.61 -55.86 -27.39
N LEU A 96 31.81 -55.29 -27.56
CA LEU A 96 32.63 -55.49 -28.75
C LEU A 96 33.07 -56.95 -28.91
N ASP A 97 33.50 -57.61 -27.83
CA ASP A 97 33.89 -59.02 -27.87
C ASP A 97 32.72 -59.91 -28.34
N ARG A 98 31.50 -59.59 -27.91
CA ARG A 98 30.30 -60.28 -28.37
C ARG A 98 30.02 -60.04 -29.86
N LEU A 99 30.19 -58.81 -30.35
CA LEU A 99 30.00 -58.50 -31.77
C LEU A 99 31.06 -59.18 -32.65
N GLU A 100 32.30 -59.24 -32.18
CA GLU A 100 33.38 -59.97 -32.83
C GLU A 100 33.15 -61.49 -32.80
N GLY A 101 32.63 -62.02 -31.69
CA GLY A 101 32.22 -63.42 -31.57
C GLY A 101 31.20 -63.84 -32.63
N TYR A 102 30.24 -62.98 -32.98
CA TYR A 102 29.28 -63.27 -34.05
C TYR A 102 29.94 -63.47 -35.43
N LEU A 103 31.06 -62.79 -35.70
CA LEU A 103 31.83 -62.97 -36.93
C LEU A 103 32.74 -64.20 -36.84
N ALA A 104 33.26 -64.52 -35.66
CA ALA A 104 34.04 -65.74 -35.42
C ALA A 104 33.21 -67.02 -35.58
N ASP A 105 31.91 -66.95 -35.28
CA ASP A 105 30.95 -68.06 -35.42
C ASP A 105 30.53 -68.36 -36.88
N LEU A 106 30.92 -67.51 -37.84
CA LEU A 106 30.65 -67.75 -39.27
C LEU A 106 31.33 -69.05 -39.76
N PRO A 107 30.88 -69.62 -40.90
CA PRO A 107 31.53 -70.77 -41.51
C PRO A 107 33.03 -70.51 -41.72
N PRO A 108 33.92 -71.51 -41.52
CA PRO A 108 35.37 -71.29 -41.60
C PRO A 108 35.88 -70.62 -42.87
N ALA A 109 35.19 -70.82 -44.01
CA ALA A 109 35.52 -70.19 -45.29
C ALA A 109 35.30 -68.67 -45.30
N ASP A 110 34.38 -68.17 -44.48
CA ASP A 110 33.95 -66.78 -44.46
C ASP A 110 34.45 -66.03 -43.22
N ARG A 111 35.14 -66.68 -42.28
CA ARG A 111 35.63 -66.02 -41.05
C ARG A 111 36.64 -64.93 -41.37
N PRO A 112 36.53 -63.74 -40.77
CA PRO A 112 37.51 -62.68 -40.98
C PRO A 112 38.89 -63.11 -40.45
N SER A 113 39.94 -62.81 -41.21
CA SER A 113 41.34 -62.98 -40.79
C SER A 113 41.86 -61.84 -39.89
N TRP A 114 40.99 -60.90 -39.54
CA TRP A 114 41.28 -59.67 -38.82
C TRP A 114 40.31 -59.52 -37.64
N SER A 115 40.75 -58.84 -36.57
CA SER A 115 39.95 -58.59 -35.37
C SER A 115 39.32 -57.19 -35.40
N LEU A 116 38.04 -57.07 -35.04
CA LEU A 116 37.38 -55.76 -34.88
C LEU A 116 38.09 -54.94 -33.80
N ARG A 117 38.37 -55.56 -32.65
CA ARG A 117 39.07 -54.93 -31.53
C ARG A 117 40.44 -54.41 -31.93
N GLU A 118 41.25 -55.21 -32.62
CA GLU A 118 42.57 -54.76 -33.07
C GLU A 118 42.47 -53.59 -34.05
N GLN A 119 41.51 -53.62 -34.99
CA GLN A 119 41.35 -52.55 -35.98
C GLN A 119 40.86 -51.22 -35.38
N ILE A 120 40.04 -51.27 -34.32
CA ILE A 120 39.58 -50.07 -33.59
C ILE A 120 40.70 -49.51 -32.70
N LEU A 121 41.48 -50.37 -32.05
CA LEU A 121 42.58 -49.97 -31.17
C LEU A 121 43.86 -49.56 -31.92
N ALA A 122 43.98 -49.95 -33.20
CA ALA A 122 45.12 -49.64 -34.05
C ALA A 122 45.28 -48.13 -34.32
N ASP A 123 46.53 -47.71 -34.46
CA ASP A 123 46.85 -46.34 -34.85
C ASP A 123 46.48 -46.06 -36.32
N LYS A 124 46.37 -44.76 -36.64
CA LYS A 124 45.96 -44.27 -37.97
C LYS A 124 46.79 -44.85 -39.13
N THR A 125 48.05 -45.21 -38.90
CA THR A 125 48.96 -45.75 -39.92
C THR A 125 48.84 -47.26 -40.12
N THR A 126 48.28 -47.99 -39.16
CA THR A 126 48.23 -49.47 -39.16
C THR A 126 46.82 -50.02 -39.35
N THR A 127 45.79 -49.20 -39.12
CA THR A 127 44.39 -49.61 -39.30
C THR A 127 44.02 -49.77 -40.78
N ARG A 128 43.25 -50.81 -41.09
CA ARG A 128 42.66 -51.08 -42.42
C ARG A 128 41.32 -50.38 -42.61
N LEU A 129 41.05 -49.29 -41.89
CA LEU A 129 39.78 -48.56 -41.93
C LEU A 129 39.41 -47.97 -43.30
N ALA A 130 40.34 -47.94 -44.26
CA ALA A 130 40.04 -47.59 -45.65
C ALA A 130 39.45 -48.76 -46.47
N ASP A 131 39.65 -50.01 -46.04
CA ASP A 131 39.15 -51.21 -46.70
C ASP A 131 37.66 -51.41 -46.38
N ALA A 132 36.82 -51.52 -47.41
CA ALA A 132 35.38 -51.76 -47.28
C ALA A 132 35.05 -52.99 -46.41
N ALA A 133 35.86 -54.05 -46.52
CA ALA A 133 35.65 -55.30 -45.78
C ALA A 133 35.83 -55.14 -44.27
N VAL A 134 36.62 -54.15 -43.83
CA VAL A 134 36.85 -53.85 -42.41
C VAL A 134 35.98 -52.69 -41.93
N SER A 135 35.92 -51.62 -42.72
CA SER A 135 35.25 -50.38 -42.32
C SER A 135 33.74 -50.51 -42.15
N GLN A 136 33.04 -51.24 -43.02
CA GLN A 136 31.59 -51.42 -42.91
C GLN A 136 31.16 -52.15 -41.62
N PRO A 137 31.71 -53.35 -41.29
CA PRO A 137 31.38 -54.02 -40.03
C PRO A 137 31.87 -53.23 -38.82
N LEU A 138 33.01 -52.53 -38.91
CA LEU A 138 33.53 -51.72 -37.81
C LEU A 138 32.63 -50.51 -37.49
N CYS A 139 32.20 -49.75 -38.50
CA CYS A 139 31.21 -48.66 -38.33
C CYS A 139 29.91 -49.16 -37.70
N THR A 140 29.43 -50.30 -38.19
CA THR A 140 28.19 -50.93 -37.68
C THR A 140 28.36 -51.33 -36.21
N ALA A 141 29.50 -51.93 -35.85
CA ALA A 141 29.79 -52.30 -34.47
C ALA A 141 29.79 -51.08 -33.54
N VAL A 142 30.45 -49.99 -33.95
CA VAL A 142 30.48 -48.74 -33.16
C VAL A 142 29.08 -48.16 -32.99
N GLN A 143 28.28 -48.10 -34.06
CA GLN A 143 26.90 -47.57 -33.98
C GLN A 143 25.97 -48.45 -33.13
N ILE A 144 26.14 -49.78 -33.16
CA ILE A 144 25.46 -50.70 -32.25
C ILE A 144 25.84 -50.40 -30.80
N LEU A 145 27.14 -50.28 -30.49
CA LEU A 145 27.63 -50.00 -29.13
C LEU A 145 27.15 -48.65 -28.60
N LEU A 146 27.11 -47.61 -29.44
CA LEU A 146 26.58 -46.30 -29.07
C LEU A 146 25.06 -46.33 -28.84
N THR A 147 24.33 -47.04 -29.71
CA THR A 147 22.89 -47.27 -29.53
C THR A 147 22.61 -47.96 -28.21
N ASP A 148 23.39 -48.99 -27.90
CA ASP A 148 23.35 -49.75 -26.66
C ASP A 148 23.62 -48.84 -25.44
N LEU A 149 24.65 -47.98 -25.50
CA LEU A 149 24.96 -47.00 -24.45
C LEU A 149 23.84 -45.96 -24.25
N LEU A 150 23.28 -45.43 -25.34
CA LEU A 150 22.15 -44.52 -25.27
C LEU A 150 20.94 -45.22 -24.63
N HIS A 151 20.66 -46.45 -25.06
CA HIS A 151 19.62 -47.27 -24.48
C HIS A 151 19.89 -47.60 -22.99
N ALA A 152 21.16 -47.71 -22.59
CA ALA A 152 21.59 -47.87 -21.21
C ALA A 152 21.34 -46.61 -20.37
N ALA A 153 21.54 -45.43 -20.94
CA ALA A 153 21.18 -44.15 -20.34
C ALA A 153 19.67 -43.84 -20.40
N GLY A 154 18.82 -44.81 -20.79
CA GLY A 154 17.37 -44.61 -20.87
C GLY A 154 16.89 -43.93 -22.15
N VAL A 155 17.81 -43.50 -23.03
CA VAL A 155 17.47 -42.82 -24.27
C VAL A 155 16.75 -43.81 -25.18
N ARG A 156 15.66 -43.38 -25.82
CA ARG A 156 14.89 -44.17 -26.78
C ARG A 156 14.58 -43.32 -28.00
N PHE A 157 14.82 -43.88 -29.18
CA PHE A 157 14.47 -43.24 -30.44
C PHE A 157 12.97 -43.39 -30.70
N SER A 158 12.32 -42.30 -31.08
CA SER A 158 10.94 -42.30 -31.58
C SER A 158 10.91 -42.61 -33.08
N ALA A 159 11.95 -42.19 -33.79
CA ALA A 159 12.16 -42.49 -35.20
C ALA A 159 13.65 -42.69 -35.48
N VAL A 160 13.96 -43.41 -36.55
CA VAL A 160 15.34 -43.60 -37.04
C VAL A 160 15.42 -43.52 -38.56
N VAL A 161 16.51 -42.95 -39.05
CA VAL A 161 16.86 -42.84 -40.47
C VAL A 161 18.33 -43.21 -40.63
N GLY A 162 18.67 -44.03 -41.62
CA GLY A 162 20.04 -44.38 -41.93
C GLY A 162 20.45 -43.84 -43.30
N HIS A 163 21.74 -43.58 -43.49
CA HIS A 163 22.34 -43.27 -44.79
C HIS A 163 23.18 -44.45 -45.26
N SER A 164 22.85 -45.04 -46.42
CA SER A 164 23.64 -46.15 -47.01
C SER A 164 23.83 -47.31 -45.99
N SER A 165 25.07 -47.72 -45.70
CA SER A 165 25.40 -48.74 -44.70
C SER A 165 24.95 -48.40 -43.28
N GLY A 166 24.69 -47.13 -42.97
CA GLY A 166 24.10 -46.71 -41.69
C GLY A 166 22.70 -47.27 -41.46
N GLU A 167 21.98 -47.66 -42.52
CA GLU A 167 20.69 -48.34 -42.37
C GLU A 167 20.79 -49.70 -41.66
N ILE A 168 21.96 -50.34 -41.65
CA ILE A 168 22.17 -51.61 -40.96
C ILE A 168 22.06 -51.40 -39.44
N ALA A 169 22.72 -50.36 -38.92
CA ALA A 169 22.62 -49.98 -37.51
C ALA A 169 21.25 -49.35 -37.19
N CYS A 170 20.66 -48.62 -38.13
CA CYS A 170 19.28 -48.11 -38.03
C CYS A 170 18.27 -49.25 -37.83
N ALA A 171 18.38 -50.33 -38.61
CA ALA A 171 17.52 -51.51 -38.49
C ALA A 171 17.72 -52.22 -37.15
N TYR A 172 18.95 -52.24 -36.61
CA TYR A 172 19.20 -52.69 -35.24
C TYR A 172 18.50 -51.80 -34.20
N ALA A 173 18.64 -50.48 -34.30
CA ALA A 173 18.02 -49.52 -33.38
C ALA A 173 16.48 -49.59 -33.39
N ALA A 174 15.89 -49.85 -34.57
CA ALA A 174 14.45 -50.08 -34.73
C ALA A 174 13.97 -51.46 -34.24
N GLY A 175 14.90 -52.35 -33.85
CA GLY A 175 14.60 -53.72 -33.43
C GLY A 175 14.31 -54.70 -34.57
N VAL A 176 14.49 -54.29 -35.83
CA VAL A 176 14.24 -55.11 -37.02
C VAL A 176 15.38 -56.11 -37.26
N LEU A 177 16.62 -55.75 -36.92
CA LEU A 177 17.74 -56.69 -36.93
C LEU A 177 18.21 -56.98 -35.51
N SER A 178 18.71 -58.20 -35.31
CA SER A 178 19.53 -58.52 -34.14
C SER A 178 20.92 -57.92 -34.28
N ALA A 179 21.64 -57.73 -33.16
CA ALA A 179 23.05 -57.30 -33.22
C ALA A 179 23.89 -58.27 -34.06
N ARG A 180 23.62 -59.58 -33.96
CA ARG A 180 24.28 -60.63 -34.74
C ARG A 180 24.01 -60.46 -36.23
N ASP A 181 22.75 -60.31 -36.61
CA ASP A 181 22.36 -60.19 -38.02
C ASP A 181 22.83 -58.86 -38.62
N ALA A 182 22.81 -57.76 -37.86
CA ALA A 182 23.38 -56.49 -38.29
C ALA A 182 24.89 -56.60 -38.56
N MET A 183 25.65 -57.27 -37.68
CA MET A 183 27.07 -57.53 -37.92
C MET A 183 27.32 -58.41 -39.14
N VAL A 184 26.53 -59.48 -39.32
CA VAL A 184 26.63 -60.38 -40.48
C VAL A 184 26.30 -59.66 -41.78
N VAL A 185 25.25 -58.84 -41.79
CA VAL A 185 24.87 -57.99 -42.93
C VAL A 185 26.01 -57.05 -43.30
N ALA A 186 26.56 -56.31 -42.32
CA ALA A 186 27.65 -55.38 -42.56
C ALA A 186 28.94 -56.07 -43.03
N TYR A 187 29.27 -57.23 -42.45
CA TYR A 187 30.45 -58.00 -42.81
C TYR A 187 30.38 -58.53 -44.25
N TYR A 188 29.29 -59.22 -44.61
CA TYR A 188 29.14 -59.74 -45.97
C TYR A 188 28.99 -58.62 -47.00
N ARG A 189 28.38 -57.47 -46.64
CA ARG A 189 28.33 -56.29 -47.51
C ARG A 189 29.73 -55.80 -47.83
N GLY A 190 30.61 -55.71 -46.83
CA GLY A 190 32.01 -55.36 -47.00
C GLY A 190 32.80 -56.40 -47.79
N LEU A 191 32.66 -57.68 -47.46
CA LEU A 191 33.37 -58.80 -48.11
C LEU A 191 33.08 -58.86 -49.62
N HIS A 192 31.79 -58.80 -49.99
CA HIS A 192 31.37 -58.90 -51.40
C HIS A 192 31.56 -57.61 -52.19
N SER A 193 31.75 -56.46 -51.53
CA SER A 193 32.11 -55.19 -52.21
C SER A 193 33.44 -55.29 -52.99
N GLY A 194 34.28 -56.29 -52.69
CA GLY A 194 35.47 -56.60 -53.48
C GLY A 194 35.17 -56.97 -54.94
N LEU A 195 33.98 -57.52 -55.23
CA LEU A 195 33.52 -57.92 -56.57
C LEU A 195 33.01 -56.74 -57.41
N ALA A 196 32.94 -55.54 -56.84
CA ALA A 196 32.42 -54.38 -57.53
C ALA A 196 33.33 -53.98 -58.69
N GLY A 197 32.70 -53.72 -59.84
CA GLY A 197 33.39 -53.32 -61.07
C GLY A 197 32.42 -52.90 -62.16
N SER A 198 32.89 -52.02 -63.05
CA SER A 198 32.14 -51.56 -64.20
C SER A 198 32.10 -52.62 -65.30
N PRO A 199 31.00 -52.72 -66.08
CA PRO A 199 31.02 -53.40 -67.38
C PRO A 199 32.11 -52.90 -68.33
N SER A 200 32.56 -51.64 -68.18
CA SER A 200 33.63 -51.02 -68.96
C SER A 200 35.04 -51.39 -68.47
N GLY A 201 35.17 -52.04 -67.31
CA GLY A 201 36.45 -52.34 -66.66
C GLY A 201 37.10 -51.15 -65.94
N GLN A 202 36.49 -49.96 -65.95
CA GLN A 202 37.00 -48.79 -65.23
C GLN A 202 36.88 -48.96 -63.70
N PRO A 203 37.82 -48.39 -62.92
CA PRO A 203 37.68 -48.31 -61.47
C PRO A 203 36.52 -47.37 -61.11
N GLY A 204 35.83 -47.65 -60.00
CA GLY A 204 34.72 -46.83 -59.53
C GLY A 204 35.19 -45.68 -58.62
N ALA A 205 34.54 -44.52 -58.72
CA ALA A 205 34.72 -43.39 -57.82
C ALA A 205 33.38 -42.75 -57.43
N MET A 206 33.40 -41.90 -56.39
CA MET A 206 32.22 -41.13 -55.95
C MET A 206 32.59 -39.67 -55.65
N MET A 207 31.65 -38.76 -55.84
CA MET A 207 31.84 -37.32 -55.64
C MET A 207 30.61 -36.68 -54.99
N ALA A 208 30.81 -35.92 -53.92
CA ALA A 208 29.77 -35.06 -53.35
C ALA A 208 29.70 -33.75 -54.11
N VAL A 209 28.50 -33.34 -54.53
CA VAL A 209 28.25 -32.13 -55.32
C VAL A 209 27.17 -31.29 -54.65
N ALA A 210 27.38 -29.98 -54.56
CA ALA A 210 26.36 -29.03 -54.13
C ALA A 210 25.47 -28.63 -55.32
N THR A 211 24.46 -29.46 -55.61
CA THR A 211 23.47 -29.25 -56.67
C THR A 211 22.17 -29.96 -56.30
N THR A 212 21.07 -29.63 -56.99
CA THR A 212 19.78 -30.32 -56.83
C THR A 212 19.83 -31.74 -57.41
N ALA A 213 18.89 -32.60 -57.00
CA ALA A 213 18.82 -33.96 -57.53
C ALA A 213 18.44 -33.98 -59.02
N GLU A 214 17.57 -33.07 -59.42
CA GLU A 214 17.10 -32.89 -60.79
C GLU A 214 18.25 -32.51 -61.72
N ASP A 215 19.04 -31.49 -61.36
CA ASP A 215 20.20 -31.04 -62.15
C ASP A 215 21.23 -32.17 -62.31
N ALA A 216 21.47 -32.93 -61.24
CA ALA A 216 22.41 -34.04 -61.25
C ALA A 216 21.93 -35.20 -62.12
N GLU A 217 20.63 -35.49 -62.13
CA GLU A 217 20.02 -36.51 -62.99
C GLU A 217 20.05 -36.10 -64.47
N ASP A 218 19.83 -34.83 -64.77
CA ASP A 218 19.96 -34.27 -66.12
C ASP A 218 21.40 -34.43 -66.63
N ILE A 219 22.40 -34.12 -65.80
CA ILE A 219 23.83 -34.32 -66.13
C ILE A 219 24.13 -35.81 -66.36
N CYS A 220 23.67 -36.70 -65.47
CA CYS A 220 23.88 -38.15 -65.63
C CYS A 220 23.22 -38.70 -66.91
N SER A 221 22.19 -38.04 -67.41
CA SER A 221 21.46 -38.43 -68.63
C SER A 221 22.12 -37.96 -69.93
N LEU A 222 23.13 -37.08 -69.86
CA LEU A 222 23.87 -36.64 -71.04
C LEU A 222 24.56 -37.84 -71.73
N PRO A 223 24.64 -37.89 -73.07
CA PRO A 223 25.21 -39.03 -73.81
C PRO A 223 26.62 -39.45 -73.37
N GLN A 224 27.44 -38.50 -72.90
CA GLN A 224 28.80 -38.73 -72.41
C GLN A 224 28.86 -39.43 -71.04
N PHE A 225 27.81 -39.30 -70.22
CA PHE A 225 27.71 -39.81 -68.85
C PHE A 225 26.72 -40.98 -68.71
N SER A 226 25.78 -41.12 -69.64
CA SER A 226 24.75 -42.16 -69.64
C SER A 226 25.37 -43.56 -69.53
N GLY A 227 24.98 -44.31 -68.50
CA GLY A 227 25.50 -45.65 -68.21
C GLY A 227 26.87 -45.70 -67.53
N ARG A 228 27.61 -44.58 -67.44
CA ARG A 228 28.90 -44.45 -66.76
C ARG A 228 28.81 -43.72 -65.42
N LEU A 229 27.81 -42.85 -65.24
CA LEU A 229 27.62 -42.01 -64.06
C LEU A 229 26.14 -42.04 -63.61
N CYS A 230 25.90 -42.08 -62.31
CA CYS A 230 24.55 -41.96 -61.75
C CYS A 230 24.54 -41.19 -60.43
N VAL A 231 23.36 -40.73 -60.03
CA VAL A 231 23.13 -40.12 -58.71
C VAL A 231 22.98 -41.23 -57.67
N ALA A 232 23.98 -41.39 -56.82
CA ALA A 232 24.04 -42.41 -55.77
C ALA A 232 23.30 -42.02 -54.49
N ALA A 233 23.30 -40.74 -54.11
CA ALA A 233 22.61 -40.29 -52.91
C ALA A 233 22.04 -38.88 -53.06
N ARG A 234 20.83 -38.67 -52.53
CA ARG A 234 20.19 -37.37 -52.34
C ARG A 234 20.28 -37.01 -50.85
N ASN A 235 21.28 -36.22 -50.46
CA ASN A 235 21.62 -35.93 -49.06
C ASN A 235 20.80 -34.76 -48.49
N SER A 236 20.58 -33.71 -49.28
CA SER A 236 19.70 -32.58 -48.97
C SER A 236 19.09 -32.02 -50.25
N LEU A 237 18.30 -30.93 -50.15
CA LEU A 237 17.73 -30.25 -51.31
C LEU A 237 18.80 -29.70 -52.29
N GLU A 238 20.01 -29.46 -51.81
CA GLU A 238 21.12 -28.87 -52.57
C GLU A 238 22.41 -29.69 -52.45
N SER A 239 22.35 -30.94 -52.01
CA SER A 239 23.52 -31.80 -51.86
C SER A 239 23.23 -33.22 -52.34
N VAL A 240 23.99 -33.66 -53.33
CA VAL A 240 23.91 -35.00 -53.90
C VAL A 240 25.28 -35.66 -53.92
N THR A 241 25.30 -36.96 -54.13
CA THR A 241 26.52 -37.73 -54.36
C THR A 241 26.39 -38.48 -55.67
N LEU A 242 27.35 -38.26 -56.56
CA LEU A 242 27.50 -38.96 -57.84
C LEU A 242 28.42 -40.17 -57.67
N SER A 243 28.17 -41.21 -58.44
CA SER A 243 28.89 -42.47 -58.39
C SER A 243 28.96 -43.09 -59.78
N GLY A 244 30.10 -43.68 -60.14
CA GLY A 244 30.29 -44.28 -61.45
C GLY A 244 31.75 -44.56 -61.79
N ASP A 245 32.04 -44.64 -63.08
CA ASP A 245 33.40 -44.81 -63.60
C ASP A 245 34.27 -43.60 -63.18
N ALA A 246 35.52 -43.86 -62.76
CA ALA A 246 36.39 -42.85 -62.19
C ALA A 246 36.73 -41.72 -63.18
N ASP A 247 36.87 -42.05 -64.46
CA ASP A 247 37.08 -41.07 -65.53
C ASP A 247 35.85 -40.17 -65.71
N ALA A 248 34.64 -40.73 -65.72
CA ALA A 248 33.37 -39.98 -65.76
C ALA A 248 33.20 -39.06 -64.55
N ILE A 249 33.64 -39.48 -63.36
CA ILE A 249 33.64 -38.62 -62.16
C ILE A 249 34.60 -37.43 -62.32
N GLN A 250 35.80 -37.63 -62.90
CA GLN A 250 36.74 -36.53 -63.15
C GLN A 250 36.21 -35.57 -64.24
N GLU A 251 35.61 -36.11 -65.31
CA GLU A 251 34.93 -35.32 -66.34
C GLU A 251 33.81 -34.46 -65.73
N ALA A 252 32.92 -35.06 -64.93
CA ALA A 252 31.84 -34.35 -64.25
C ALA A 252 32.37 -33.29 -63.26
N LYS A 253 33.49 -33.56 -62.58
CA LYS A 253 34.12 -32.60 -61.66
C LYS A 253 34.55 -31.32 -62.37
N ILE A 254 35.05 -31.43 -63.61
CA ILE A 254 35.39 -30.26 -64.43
C ILE A 254 34.12 -29.46 -64.77
N VAL A 255 33.05 -30.14 -65.17
CA VAL A 255 31.75 -29.50 -65.47
C VAL A 255 31.23 -28.71 -64.26
N PHE A 256 31.23 -29.31 -63.06
CA PHE A 256 30.78 -28.60 -61.86
C PHE A 256 31.73 -27.50 -61.40
N ALA A 257 33.03 -27.64 -61.63
CA ALA A 257 34.00 -26.58 -61.35
C ALA A 257 33.81 -25.37 -62.27
N ASP A 258 33.48 -25.58 -63.55
CA ASP A 258 33.15 -24.51 -64.49
C ASP A 258 31.85 -23.79 -64.13
N GLU A 259 30.93 -24.45 -63.41
CA GLU A 259 29.70 -23.87 -62.87
C GLU A 259 29.85 -23.24 -61.46
N ASP A 260 31.08 -23.11 -60.94
CA ASP A 260 31.37 -22.65 -59.56
C ASP A 260 30.63 -23.46 -58.46
N LYS A 261 30.28 -24.72 -58.75
CA LYS A 261 29.62 -25.62 -57.80
C LYS A 261 30.65 -26.39 -56.97
N PHE A 262 30.37 -26.55 -55.68
CA PHE A 262 31.21 -27.38 -54.81
C PHE A 262 31.16 -28.83 -55.29
N ALA A 263 32.32 -29.39 -55.66
CA ALA A 263 32.46 -30.78 -56.12
C ALA A 263 33.70 -31.41 -55.48
N ARG A 264 33.49 -32.35 -54.55
CA ARG A 264 34.55 -33.02 -53.79
C ARG A 264 34.47 -34.53 -53.94
N GLU A 265 35.50 -35.11 -54.53
CA GLU A 265 35.69 -36.56 -54.59
C GLU A 265 35.77 -37.17 -53.18
N LEU A 266 35.02 -38.25 -52.96
CA LEU A 266 34.94 -38.93 -51.69
C LEU A 266 36.07 -39.94 -51.55
N ARG A 267 36.59 -40.11 -50.32
CA ARG A 267 37.63 -41.11 -50.01
C ARG A 267 37.01 -42.49 -49.86
N VAL A 268 36.54 -43.05 -50.95
CA VAL A 268 36.00 -44.40 -51.05
C VAL A 268 36.71 -45.14 -52.18
N ASP A 269 36.84 -46.44 -52.03
CA ASP A 269 37.55 -47.33 -52.94
C ASP A 269 36.66 -47.91 -54.05
N LYS A 270 35.34 -47.67 -53.97
CA LYS A 270 34.31 -48.22 -54.87
C LYS A 270 33.21 -47.20 -55.19
N ALA A 271 32.55 -47.38 -56.33
CA ALA A 271 31.36 -46.63 -56.73
C ALA A 271 30.06 -47.27 -56.18
N TYR A 272 29.75 -47.01 -54.91
CA TYR A 272 28.51 -47.52 -54.27
C TYR A 272 27.24 -46.94 -54.89
N HIS A 273 26.11 -47.64 -54.77
CA HIS A 273 24.80 -47.21 -55.29
C HIS A 273 24.82 -46.91 -56.80
N SER A 274 25.57 -47.72 -57.54
CA SER A 274 25.74 -47.61 -58.99
C SER A 274 25.75 -48.99 -59.63
N HIS A 275 25.83 -49.01 -60.96
CA HIS A 275 25.97 -50.23 -61.74
C HIS A 275 27.22 -51.06 -61.35
N HIS A 276 28.25 -50.46 -60.74
CA HIS A 276 29.44 -51.17 -60.21
C HIS A 276 29.10 -52.18 -59.12
N MET A 277 28.01 -51.97 -58.38
CA MET A 277 27.63 -52.83 -57.26
C MET A 277 26.79 -54.04 -57.69
N MET A 278 26.26 -54.06 -58.92
CA MET A 278 25.40 -55.13 -59.41
C MET A 278 26.05 -56.53 -59.35
N PRO A 279 27.36 -56.72 -59.67
CA PRO A 279 28.03 -58.02 -59.51
C PRO A 279 28.11 -58.51 -58.07
N CYS A 280 28.01 -57.61 -57.08
CA CYS A 280 28.11 -57.95 -55.67
C CYS A 280 26.80 -58.51 -55.11
N SER A 281 25.65 -58.17 -55.71
CA SER A 281 24.32 -58.41 -55.15
C SER A 281 23.98 -59.89 -54.96
N GLU A 282 24.23 -60.74 -55.96
CA GLU A 282 23.87 -62.16 -55.89
C GLU A 282 24.74 -62.93 -54.86
N PRO A 283 26.08 -62.82 -54.88
CA PRO A 283 26.93 -63.43 -53.84
C PRO A 283 26.59 -62.95 -52.43
N TYR A 284 26.28 -61.66 -52.30
CA TYR A 284 25.85 -61.06 -51.04
C TYR A 284 24.52 -61.64 -50.55
N TYR A 285 23.51 -61.68 -51.40
CA TYR A 285 22.20 -62.27 -51.09
C TYR A 285 22.31 -63.72 -50.61
N GLN A 286 23.07 -64.55 -51.35
CA GLN A 286 23.26 -65.95 -51.00
C GLN A 286 23.96 -66.11 -49.65
N SER A 287 24.94 -65.25 -49.34
CA SER A 287 25.64 -65.28 -48.06
C SER A 287 24.74 -64.91 -46.89
N LEU A 288 23.90 -63.88 -47.05
CA LEU A 288 22.90 -63.51 -46.03
C LEU A 288 21.89 -64.62 -45.77
N ARG A 289 21.39 -65.25 -46.84
CA ARG A 289 20.45 -66.36 -46.77
C ARG A 289 21.07 -67.57 -46.07
N ASN A 290 22.29 -67.95 -46.45
CA ASN A 290 23.01 -69.08 -45.86
C ASN A 290 23.36 -68.83 -44.39
N ALA A 291 23.66 -67.59 -44.03
CA ALA A 291 23.90 -67.19 -42.65
C ALA A 291 22.63 -67.07 -41.81
N GLY A 292 21.43 -67.26 -42.39
CA GLY A 292 20.15 -67.27 -41.68
C GLY A 292 19.68 -65.90 -41.21
N VAL A 293 20.09 -64.83 -41.89
CA VAL A 293 19.64 -63.47 -41.57
C VAL A 293 18.14 -63.34 -41.80
N HIS A 294 17.41 -62.89 -40.78
CA HIS A 294 15.97 -62.68 -40.86
C HIS A 294 15.56 -61.42 -40.11
N ALA A 295 14.55 -60.73 -40.65
CA ALA A 295 13.97 -59.58 -40.00
C ALA A 295 13.10 -60.00 -38.81
N ARG A 296 13.16 -59.22 -37.75
CA ARG A 296 12.33 -59.32 -36.55
C ARG A 296 11.18 -58.33 -36.62
N THR A 297 10.18 -58.53 -35.77
CA THR A 297 9.10 -57.57 -35.59
C THR A 297 9.67 -56.23 -35.12
N PRO A 298 9.41 -55.12 -35.83
CA PRO A 298 9.89 -53.80 -35.42
C PRO A 298 9.40 -53.42 -34.01
N SER A 299 10.15 -52.56 -33.34
CA SER A 299 9.73 -51.96 -32.07
C SER A 299 8.47 -51.10 -32.24
N GLU A 300 7.51 -51.23 -31.32
CA GLU A 300 6.32 -50.36 -31.30
C GLU A 300 6.65 -48.89 -31.02
N THR A 301 7.79 -48.62 -30.38
CA THR A 301 8.18 -47.28 -29.92
C THR A 301 9.10 -46.53 -30.87
N CYS A 302 9.74 -47.22 -31.82
CA CYS A 302 10.74 -46.66 -32.73
C CYS A 302 10.38 -46.92 -34.19
N LYS A 303 10.03 -45.86 -34.93
CA LYS A 303 9.66 -45.92 -36.35
C LYS A 303 10.88 -45.81 -37.26
N TRP A 304 11.07 -46.75 -38.17
CA TRP A 304 12.14 -46.68 -39.17
C TRP A 304 11.62 -46.20 -40.53
N PHE A 305 12.17 -45.09 -41.00
CA PHE A 305 11.94 -44.54 -42.34
C PHE A 305 13.11 -44.93 -43.27
N SER A 306 12.80 -45.67 -44.32
CA SER A 306 13.80 -46.24 -45.25
C SER A 306 14.27 -45.18 -46.26
N SER A 307 15.58 -44.94 -46.35
CA SER A 307 16.18 -44.12 -47.41
C SER A 307 16.27 -44.87 -48.75
N VAL A 308 16.20 -46.20 -48.74
CA VAL A 308 16.16 -47.03 -49.97
C VAL A 308 14.77 -46.99 -50.62
N HIS A 309 13.72 -46.84 -49.83
CA HIS A 309 12.33 -46.82 -50.29
C HIS A 309 11.66 -45.45 -50.06
N ASP A 310 12.40 -44.37 -50.33
CA ASP A 310 11.87 -43.00 -50.43
C ASP A 310 11.07 -42.52 -49.21
N GLY A 311 11.57 -42.81 -48.02
CA GLY A 311 10.92 -42.44 -46.76
C GLY A 311 9.73 -43.32 -46.36
N ALA A 312 9.49 -44.44 -47.04
CA ALA A 312 8.48 -45.39 -46.62
C ALA A 312 8.76 -45.95 -45.20
N LEU A 313 7.70 -46.04 -44.38
CA LEU A 313 7.76 -46.67 -43.08
C LEU A 313 7.97 -48.17 -43.25
N VAL A 314 9.02 -48.72 -42.63
CA VAL A 314 9.38 -50.12 -42.85
C VAL A 314 8.31 -51.07 -42.30
N ALA A 315 7.58 -50.71 -41.24
CA ALA A 315 6.49 -51.51 -40.68
C ALA A 315 5.42 -51.88 -41.74
N ASP A 316 5.14 -50.99 -42.68
CA ASP A 316 4.13 -51.22 -43.75
C ASP A 316 4.63 -52.21 -44.83
N ASN A 317 5.94 -52.43 -44.90
CA ASN A 317 6.60 -53.30 -45.87
C ASN A 317 7.11 -54.63 -45.27
N VAL A 318 7.19 -54.75 -43.94
CA VAL A 318 7.49 -56.02 -43.24
C VAL A 318 6.46 -57.10 -43.62
N ALA A 319 5.20 -56.70 -43.82
CA ALA A 319 4.10 -57.58 -44.24
C ALA A 319 4.28 -58.21 -45.65
N LYS A 320 5.25 -57.74 -46.46
CA LYS A 320 5.50 -58.22 -47.83
C LYS A 320 6.74 -59.13 -47.98
N GLY A 321 7.39 -59.54 -46.89
CA GLY A 321 8.50 -60.51 -46.89
C GLY A 321 9.93 -60.11 -47.36
N PRO A 322 10.33 -58.86 -47.72
CA PRO A 322 11.58 -58.64 -48.46
C PRO A 322 12.79 -58.22 -47.59
N LEU A 323 12.62 -58.01 -46.28
CA LEU A 323 13.74 -57.66 -45.38
C LEU A 323 14.69 -58.85 -45.10
N SER A 324 14.43 -60.00 -45.74
CA SER A 324 15.11 -61.29 -45.62
C SER A 324 16.30 -61.47 -46.60
N GLY A 325 16.82 -60.37 -47.16
CA GLY A 325 18.03 -60.38 -48.00
C GLY A 325 17.98 -59.38 -49.16
N GLN A 326 16.86 -59.32 -49.89
CA GLN A 326 16.74 -58.48 -51.09
C GLN A 326 16.85 -56.98 -50.75
N TYR A 327 16.23 -56.55 -49.64
CA TYR A 327 16.36 -55.18 -49.17
C TYR A 327 17.82 -54.73 -49.00
N TRP A 328 18.69 -55.63 -48.52
CA TRP A 328 20.10 -55.31 -48.29
C TRP A 328 20.88 -55.23 -49.60
N CYS A 329 20.49 -56.00 -50.61
CA CYS A 329 21.01 -55.82 -51.96
C CYS A 329 20.57 -54.48 -52.55
N ASP A 330 19.30 -54.12 -52.37
CA ASP A 330 18.76 -52.83 -52.81
C ASP A 330 19.46 -51.67 -52.08
N ASN A 331 19.77 -51.81 -50.78
CA ASN A 331 20.58 -50.86 -50.01
C ASN A 331 22.02 -50.70 -50.53
N LEU A 332 22.56 -51.68 -51.26
CA LEU A 332 23.90 -51.60 -51.85
C LEU A 332 23.88 -51.01 -53.27
N THR A 333 22.80 -51.23 -54.02
CA THR A 333 22.72 -50.91 -55.46
C THR A 333 21.85 -49.71 -55.79
N SER A 334 20.81 -49.43 -55.00
CA SER A 334 19.82 -48.38 -55.28
C SER A 334 20.28 -47.02 -54.76
N GLN A 335 19.75 -45.95 -55.36
CA GLN A 335 19.98 -44.59 -54.90
C GLN A 335 19.50 -44.39 -53.44
N VAL A 336 20.34 -43.77 -52.61
CA VAL A 336 20.02 -43.40 -51.22
C VAL A 336 19.22 -42.10 -51.20
N LYS A 337 17.92 -42.18 -50.88
CA LYS A 337 17.02 -41.03 -50.78
C LYS A 337 16.92 -40.51 -49.33
N PHE A 338 18.07 -40.09 -48.80
CA PHE A 338 18.19 -39.69 -47.40
C PHE A 338 17.36 -38.45 -47.05
N ALA A 339 17.35 -37.44 -47.94
CA ALA A 339 16.53 -36.23 -47.76
C ALA A 339 15.04 -36.56 -47.60
N SER A 340 14.50 -37.43 -48.45
CA SER A 340 13.10 -37.88 -48.37
C SER A 340 12.80 -38.62 -47.07
N ALA A 341 13.69 -39.53 -46.65
CA ALA A 341 13.51 -40.28 -45.40
C ALA A 341 13.58 -39.39 -44.17
N LEU A 342 14.47 -38.40 -44.17
CA LEU A 342 14.57 -37.40 -43.11
C LEU A 342 13.31 -36.53 -43.05
N GLN A 343 12.82 -36.06 -44.20
CA GLN A 343 11.58 -35.30 -44.29
C GLN A 343 10.37 -36.10 -43.76
N ALA A 344 10.21 -37.35 -44.18
CA ALA A 344 9.14 -38.22 -43.71
C ALA A 344 9.21 -38.45 -42.19
N ALA A 345 10.41 -38.64 -41.63
CA ALA A 345 10.61 -38.80 -40.20
C ALA A 345 10.27 -37.52 -39.40
N VAL A 346 10.60 -36.35 -39.96
CA VAL A 346 10.28 -35.03 -39.40
C VAL A 346 8.77 -34.80 -39.41
N GLU A 347 8.11 -35.01 -40.54
CA GLU A 347 6.65 -34.82 -40.70
C GLU A 347 5.84 -35.78 -39.82
N ALA A 348 6.34 -36.99 -39.58
CA ALA A 348 5.72 -37.95 -38.69
C ALA A 348 5.91 -37.65 -37.20
N SER A 349 6.77 -36.68 -36.84
CA SER A 349 7.01 -36.26 -35.46
C SER A 349 6.12 -35.10 -35.06
N SER A 350 5.39 -35.25 -33.95
CA SER A 350 4.58 -34.17 -33.38
C SER A 350 5.37 -33.14 -32.57
N THR A 351 6.63 -33.43 -32.22
CA THR A 351 7.51 -32.57 -31.41
C THR A 351 8.96 -32.71 -31.86
N GLY A 352 9.56 -31.66 -32.43
CA GLY A 352 10.86 -31.72 -33.12
C GLY A 352 12.08 -31.46 -32.23
N ALA A 353 12.67 -32.50 -31.62
CA ALA A 353 14.13 -32.55 -31.40
C ALA A 353 14.72 -33.68 -32.24
N TYR A 354 15.93 -33.43 -32.75
CA TYR A 354 16.64 -34.38 -33.60
C TYR A 354 17.98 -34.66 -32.96
N VAL A 355 18.32 -35.94 -32.85
CA VAL A 355 19.57 -36.39 -32.27
C VAL A 355 20.36 -37.05 -33.37
N VAL A 356 21.17 -36.23 -34.03
CA VAL A 356 22.02 -36.75 -35.09
C VAL A 356 23.11 -37.57 -34.43
N LEU A 357 23.08 -38.90 -34.61
CA LEU A 357 24.17 -39.78 -34.22
C LEU A 357 25.22 -39.76 -35.33
N GLU A 358 25.88 -38.61 -35.46
CA GLU A 358 27.05 -38.48 -36.30
C GLU A 358 28.22 -39.16 -35.58
N ASN A 359 28.85 -40.16 -36.21
CA ASN A 359 29.96 -40.96 -35.66
C ASN A 359 30.97 -40.12 -34.84
N CYS A 360 30.77 -40.07 -33.51
CA CYS A 360 31.71 -39.61 -32.48
C CYS A 360 32.54 -38.36 -32.81
N ARG A 361 31.95 -37.24 -33.29
CA ARG A 361 32.68 -35.95 -33.30
C ARG A 361 32.73 -35.28 -31.93
N THR A 362 31.80 -35.64 -31.05
CA THR A 362 31.68 -35.16 -29.65
C THR A 362 31.80 -36.32 -28.67
N THR A 363 32.13 -36.03 -27.41
CA THR A 363 32.14 -37.05 -26.35
C THR A 363 30.70 -37.51 -26.05
N PHE A 364 30.55 -38.77 -25.64
CA PHE A 364 29.24 -39.36 -25.31
C PHE A 364 28.51 -38.57 -24.21
N THR A 365 29.24 -38.08 -23.22
CA THR A 365 28.74 -37.24 -22.12
C THR A 365 28.23 -35.88 -22.60
N SER A 366 28.91 -35.23 -23.54
CA SER A 366 28.41 -34.00 -24.19
C SER A 366 27.11 -34.25 -24.93
N ALA A 367 26.97 -35.39 -25.61
CA ALA A 367 25.72 -35.75 -26.28
C ALA A 367 24.57 -35.90 -25.28
N LEU A 368 24.76 -36.61 -24.17
CA LEU A 368 23.74 -36.72 -23.10
C LEU A 368 23.38 -35.36 -22.49
N GLY A 369 24.38 -34.50 -22.26
CA GLY A 369 24.17 -33.14 -21.79
C GLY A 369 23.33 -32.31 -22.76
N GLU A 370 23.60 -32.41 -24.06
CA GLU A 370 22.85 -31.70 -25.11
C GLU A 370 21.40 -32.19 -25.20
N LEU A 371 21.17 -33.51 -25.06
CA LEU A 371 19.82 -34.08 -24.99
C LEU A 371 19.02 -33.52 -23.82
N TRP A 372 19.61 -33.53 -22.62
CA TRP A 372 18.98 -33.00 -21.42
C TRP A 372 18.69 -31.51 -21.55
N LYS A 373 19.66 -30.74 -22.09
CA LYS A 373 19.56 -29.30 -22.33
C LYS A 373 18.39 -28.97 -23.25
N ASN A 374 18.15 -29.77 -24.29
CA ASN A 374 17.16 -29.50 -25.33
C ASN A 374 15.77 -30.13 -25.09
N GLY A 375 15.46 -30.65 -23.90
CA GLY A 375 14.09 -31.10 -23.58
C GLY A 375 13.82 -32.59 -23.70
N ALA A 376 14.87 -33.41 -23.74
CA ALA A 376 14.78 -34.86 -23.71
C ALA A 376 15.13 -35.47 -22.33
N GLU A 377 15.01 -34.70 -21.24
CA GLU A 377 15.44 -35.08 -19.89
C GLU A 377 14.75 -36.34 -19.36
N ALA A 378 13.49 -36.58 -19.73
CA ALA A 378 12.75 -37.78 -19.31
C ALA A 378 13.34 -39.08 -19.88
N MET A 379 14.19 -38.95 -20.92
CA MET A 379 14.85 -40.05 -21.60
C MET A 379 16.33 -40.16 -21.21
N VAL A 380 16.88 -39.29 -20.35
CA VAL A 380 18.28 -39.34 -19.92
C VAL A 380 18.33 -39.68 -18.43
N SER A 381 18.81 -40.89 -18.11
CA SER A 381 19.03 -41.36 -16.74
C SER A 381 20.50 -41.71 -16.53
N CYS A 382 21.15 -40.93 -15.66
CA CYS A 382 22.48 -41.21 -15.16
C CYS A 382 22.48 -42.48 -14.32
N THR A 383 21.43 -42.70 -13.51
CA THR A 383 21.31 -43.89 -12.66
C THR A 383 21.27 -45.17 -13.47
N SER A 384 20.46 -45.20 -14.54
CA SER A 384 20.34 -46.38 -15.41
C SER A 384 21.66 -46.69 -16.13
N LEU A 385 22.37 -45.65 -16.58
CA LEU A 385 23.67 -45.81 -17.21
C LEU A 385 24.68 -46.41 -16.23
N GLU A 386 24.91 -45.74 -15.10
CA GLU A 386 25.88 -46.15 -14.08
C GLU A 386 25.59 -47.56 -13.53
N GLN A 387 24.31 -47.90 -13.36
CA GLN A 387 23.91 -49.24 -12.94
C GLN A 387 24.33 -50.31 -13.96
N LYS A 388 24.08 -50.09 -15.25
CA LYS A 388 24.51 -51.03 -16.30
C LYS A 388 26.03 -51.14 -16.42
N LEU A 389 26.74 -50.03 -16.23
CA LEU A 389 28.20 -50.03 -16.22
C LEU A 389 28.75 -50.81 -15.02
N ALA A 390 28.15 -50.66 -13.84
CA ALA A 390 28.53 -51.40 -12.64
C ALA A 390 28.27 -52.91 -12.80
N GLU A 391 27.10 -53.30 -13.32
CA GLU A 391 26.72 -54.71 -13.57
C GLU A 391 27.72 -55.42 -14.49
N ALA A 392 28.27 -54.72 -15.49
CA ALA A 392 29.26 -55.25 -16.41
C ALA A 392 30.56 -55.73 -15.72
N THR A 393 30.84 -55.18 -14.54
CA THR A 393 32.01 -55.51 -13.72
C THR A 393 31.66 -56.37 -12.49
N GLY A 394 30.42 -56.87 -12.42
CA GLY A 394 29.91 -57.63 -11.27
C GLY A 394 29.59 -56.77 -10.04
N GLY A 395 29.53 -55.45 -10.20
CA GLY A 395 29.21 -54.50 -9.14
C GLY A 395 27.74 -54.06 -9.13
N PHE A 396 27.41 -53.18 -8.19
CA PHE A 396 26.11 -52.51 -8.09
C PHE A 396 26.32 -51.01 -7.86
N TYR A 397 25.57 -50.16 -8.57
CA TYR A 397 25.70 -48.71 -8.41
C TYR A 397 24.83 -48.22 -7.26
N HIS A 398 25.46 -47.59 -6.26
CA HIS A 398 24.77 -46.97 -5.14
C HIS A 398 24.84 -45.43 -5.28
N PRO A 399 23.84 -44.79 -5.92
CA PRO A 399 23.85 -43.35 -6.09
C PRO A 399 23.83 -42.65 -4.73
N LYS A 400 24.72 -41.68 -4.53
CA LYS A 400 24.73 -40.83 -3.34
C LYS A 400 24.32 -39.41 -3.71
N LEU A 401 23.42 -38.84 -2.91
CA LEU A 401 23.01 -37.45 -3.07
C LEU A 401 24.14 -36.50 -2.69
N ALA A 402 24.43 -35.53 -3.56
CA ALA A 402 25.18 -34.33 -3.18
C ALA A 402 24.22 -33.41 -2.40
N THR A 403 24.33 -33.41 -1.07
CA THR A 403 23.34 -32.77 -0.17
C THR A 403 23.61 -31.30 0.11
N ASP A 404 24.83 -30.83 -0.14
CA ASP A 404 25.35 -29.51 0.17
C ASP A 404 25.37 -28.55 -1.02
N LEU A 405 24.61 -28.87 -2.09
CA LEU A 405 24.55 -28.04 -3.29
C LEU A 405 23.93 -26.66 -3.04
N PRO A 406 24.39 -25.61 -3.76
CA PRO A 406 23.83 -24.27 -3.63
C PRO A 406 22.32 -24.23 -3.96
N ALA A 407 21.61 -23.37 -3.22
CA ALA A 407 20.21 -23.06 -3.48
C ALA A 407 20.04 -22.33 -4.83
N TYR A 408 18.82 -22.40 -5.38
CA TYR A 408 18.46 -21.65 -6.58
C TYR A 408 18.64 -20.15 -6.33
N GLN A 409 19.29 -19.46 -7.27
CA GLN A 409 19.50 -18.02 -7.20
C GLN A 409 18.27 -17.33 -7.78
N TRP A 410 17.44 -16.76 -6.92
CA TRP A 410 16.27 -15.99 -7.33
C TRP A 410 16.70 -14.64 -7.90
N ASP A 411 16.07 -14.24 -9.00
CA ASP A 411 16.19 -12.88 -9.52
C ASP A 411 15.44 -11.92 -8.57
N HIS A 412 16.18 -11.00 -7.98
CA HIS A 412 15.68 -9.98 -7.06
C HIS A 412 15.71 -8.57 -7.67
N ASP A 413 15.97 -8.42 -8.97
CA ASP A 413 16.07 -7.13 -9.66
C ASP A 413 14.72 -6.40 -9.65
N ARG A 414 13.62 -7.14 -9.69
CA ARG A 414 12.27 -6.59 -9.61
C ARG A 414 11.68 -6.74 -8.22
N VAL A 415 11.42 -5.61 -7.57
CA VAL A 415 10.67 -5.56 -6.31
C VAL A 415 9.17 -5.72 -6.61
N PHE A 416 8.60 -6.86 -6.22
CA PHE A 416 7.15 -7.14 -6.31
C PHE A 416 6.35 -6.68 -5.08
N TRP A 417 7.00 -5.98 -4.14
CA TRP A 417 6.38 -5.52 -2.91
C TRP A 417 5.81 -4.11 -3.09
N HIS A 418 4.49 -3.97 -3.00
CA HIS A 418 3.81 -2.69 -3.10
C HIS A 418 3.34 -2.23 -1.71
N GLU A 419 4.05 -1.25 -1.13
CA GLU A 419 3.70 -0.63 0.14
C GLU A 419 3.21 0.81 -0.12
N SER A 420 2.10 1.21 0.52
CA SER A 420 1.62 2.58 0.41
C SER A 420 2.59 3.56 1.09
N ARG A 421 2.67 4.80 0.59
CA ARG A 421 3.47 5.87 1.22
C ARG A 421 3.15 5.99 2.72
N ARG A 422 1.87 5.91 3.08
CA ARG A 422 1.38 5.96 4.45
C ARG A 422 1.95 4.84 5.33
N SER A 423 1.88 3.59 4.87
CA SER A 423 2.46 2.44 5.59
C SER A 423 3.97 2.57 5.73
N LYS A 424 4.65 2.97 4.64
CA LYS A 424 6.11 3.13 4.62
C LYS A 424 6.57 4.19 5.62
N LEU A 425 5.86 5.31 5.74
CA LEU A 425 6.19 6.38 6.69
C LEU A 425 5.90 5.98 8.14
N LEU A 426 4.81 5.25 8.40
CA LEU A 426 4.50 4.73 9.74
C LEU A 426 5.57 3.73 10.22
N ARG A 427 5.97 2.79 9.35
CA ARG A 427 6.93 1.74 9.67
C ARG A 427 8.36 2.27 9.81
N ASN A 428 8.75 3.24 8.99
CA ASN A 428 10.10 3.81 8.99
C ASN A 428 10.16 5.15 9.75
N ARG A 429 9.26 5.37 10.73
CA ARG A 429 9.29 6.57 11.56
C ARG A 429 10.61 6.65 12.31
N SER A 430 11.38 7.72 12.10
CA SER A 430 12.71 7.90 12.66
C SER A 430 12.72 8.34 14.12
N GLU A 431 11.70 9.09 14.54
CA GLU A 431 11.62 9.68 15.88
C GLU A 431 10.38 9.22 16.64
N PRO A 432 10.43 9.11 17.98
CA PRO A 432 9.24 8.91 18.80
C PRO A 432 8.31 10.14 18.71
N GLY A 433 7.04 9.96 19.09
CA GLY A 433 6.09 11.08 19.12
C GLY A 433 6.46 12.08 20.22
N HIS A 434 6.31 13.37 19.92
CA HIS A 434 6.49 14.44 20.90
C HIS A 434 5.39 14.39 21.96
N SER A 435 5.72 14.59 23.23
CA SER A 435 4.77 14.46 24.36
C SER A 435 3.51 15.32 24.20
N LEU A 436 3.67 16.60 23.83
CA LEU A 436 2.58 17.56 23.63
C LEU A 436 1.99 17.54 22.20
N LEU A 437 2.84 17.67 21.17
CA LEU A 437 2.42 17.75 19.76
C LEU A 437 2.03 16.40 19.14
N GLY A 438 2.57 15.28 19.63
CA GLY A 438 2.32 13.93 19.11
C GLY A 438 3.19 13.58 17.91
N THR A 439 2.63 12.82 16.98
CA THR A 439 3.33 12.31 15.80
C THR A 439 2.85 13.02 14.55
N LEU A 440 3.78 13.39 13.66
CA LEU A 440 3.45 13.91 12.35
C LEU A 440 2.70 12.83 11.54
N SER A 441 1.53 13.19 11.02
CA SER A 441 0.69 12.31 10.22
C SER A 441 1.39 11.97 8.91
N PRO A 442 1.31 10.72 8.44
CA PRO A 442 1.78 10.37 7.10
C PRO A 442 1.08 11.15 5.99
N ASP A 443 -0.11 11.71 6.25
CA ASP A 443 -0.88 12.49 5.29
C ASP A 443 -0.35 13.93 5.13
N SER A 444 0.63 14.32 5.94
CA SER A 444 1.28 15.62 5.84
C SER A 444 2.02 15.82 4.52
N THR A 445 2.08 17.06 4.07
CA THR A 445 2.84 17.54 2.90
C THR A 445 3.87 18.59 3.35
N ASP A 446 4.68 19.10 2.43
CA ASP A 446 5.66 20.17 2.74
C ASP A 446 5.01 21.53 3.06
N SER A 447 3.71 21.71 2.74
CA SER A 447 2.94 22.91 3.06
C SER A 447 1.93 22.69 4.19
N ASP A 448 1.40 21.47 4.30
CA ASP A 448 0.31 21.12 5.20
C ASP A 448 0.78 20.04 6.17
N LEU A 449 1.19 20.48 7.35
CA LEU A 449 1.66 19.59 8.39
C LEU A 449 0.50 19.30 9.34
N LEU A 450 0.24 18.01 9.57
CA LEU A 450 -0.80 17.56 10.49
C LEU A 450 -0.14 16.71 11.56
N TRP A 451 -0.24 17.10 12.82
CA TRP A 451 0.15 16.27 13.94
C TRP A 451 -1.08 15.70 14.63
N HIS A 452 -0.93 14.47 15.06
CA HIS A 452 -1.93 13.74 15.80
C HIS A 452 -1.34 13.29 17.14
N ASN A 453 -2.02 13.63 18.22
CA ASN A 453 -1.69 13.18 19.56
C ASN A 453 -2.94 12.67 20.30
N VAL A 454 -2.74 11.80 21.28
CA VAL A 454 -3.78 11.43 22.24
C VAL A 454 -3.28 11.83 23.62
N ILE A 455 -3.77 12.97 24.10
CA ILE A 455 -3.36 13.53 25.39
C ILE A 455 -4.09 12.78 26.52
N LYS A 456 -3.32 12.33 27.49
CA LYS A 456 -3.79 11.71 28.74
C LYS A 456 -3.09 12.37 29.93
N MET A 457 -3.74 12.36 31.09
CA MET A 457 -3.13 12.86 32.32
C MET A 457 -1.85 12.09 32.71
N SER A 458 -1.78 10.80 32.38
CA SER A 458 -0.60 9.97 32.64
C SER A 458 0.59 10.29 31.73
N THR A 459 0.37 10.87 30.55
CA THR A 459 1.43 11.24 29.60
C THR A 459 1.92 12.67 29.80
N LEU A 460 1.09 13.54 30.37
CA LEU A 460 1.45 14.92 30.75
C LEU A 460 1.19 15.13 32.25
N PRO A 461 2.09 14.69 33.16
CA PRO A 461 1.84 14.72 34.60
C PRO A 461 1.53 16.11 35.16
N TRP A 462 2.11 17.15 34.57
CA TRP A 462 1.89 18.55 34.95
C TRP A 462 0.44 19.02 34.74
N LEU A 463 -0.34 18.35 33.89
CA LEU A 463 -1.70 18.76 33.53
C LEU A 463 -2.66 18.81 34.74
N HIS A 464 -2.47 17.94 35.74
CA HIS A 464 -3.21 17.97 37.01
C HIS A 464 -3.09 19.31 37.74
N GLY A 465 -2.03 20.06 37.45
CA GLY A 465 -1.77 21.37 38.04
C GLY A 465 -2.70 22.48 37.59
N HIS A 466 -3.45 22.28 36.50
CA HIS A 466 -4.37 23.28 35.95
C HIS A 466 -5.81 22.81 36.08
N ALA A 467 -6.39 23.09 37.26
CA ALA A 467 -7.79 22.79 37.58
C ALA A 467 -8.60 24.07 37.76
N VAL A 468 -9.79 24.09 37.17
CA VAL A 468 -10.77 25.19 37.26
C VAL A 468 -12.11 24.61 37.69
N GLN A 469 -12.68 25.11 38.78
CA GLN A 469 -13.92 24.61 39.41
C GLN A 469 -13.92 23.08 39.63
N GLY A 470 -12.81 22.54 40.15
CA GLY A 470 -12.65 21.10 40.40
C GLY A 470 -12.47 20.21 39.16
N GLN A 471 -12.40 20.78 37.95
CA GLN A 471 -12.13 20.03 36.72
C GLN A 471 -10.74 20.32 36.17
N VAL A 472 -10.03 19.28 35.73
CA VAL A 472 -8.75 19.46 35.03
C VAL A 472 -9.03 19.91 33.60
N VAL A 473 -8.48 21.07 33.25
CA VAL A 473 -8.68 21.72 31.96
C VAL A 473 -7.32 21.89 31.29
N PHE A 474 -7.23 21.60 29.99
CA PHE A 474 -6.03 21.92 29.24
C PHE A 474 -5.84 23.44 29.21
N PRO A 475 -4.69 23.97 29.66
CA PRO A 475 -4.49 25.40 29.77
C PRO A 475 -4.50 26.07 28.39
N ALA A 476 -4.98 27.30 28.32
CA ALA A 476 -4.86 28.14 27.12
C ALA A 476 -3.38 28.26 26.68
N ALA A 477 -2.47 28.39 27.65
CA ALA A 477 -1.04 28.39 27.44
C ALA A 477 -0.53 27.09 26.76
N GLY A 478 -1.25 25.98 26.89
CA GLY A 478 -0.95 24.73 26.21
C GLY A 478 -1.19 24.80 24.70
N TYR A 479 -2.20 25.54 24.24
CA TYR A 479 -2.44 25.76 22.80
C TYR A 479 -1.33 26.62 22.18
N VAL A 480 -0.90 27.64 22.91
CA VAL A 480 0.24 28.49 22.53
C VAL A 480 1.52 27.66 22.46
N ALA A 481 1.79 26.85 23.48
CA ALA A 481 2.94 25.96 23.49
C ALA A 481 2.90 24.95 22.33
N LEU A 482 1.74 24.38 21.99
CA LEU A 482 1.58 23.54 20.81
C LEU A 482 2.01 24.26 19.52
N ALA A 483 1.59 25.51 19.35
CA ALA A 483 1.97 26.32 18.19
C ALA A 483 3.47 26.62 18.14
N ILE A 484 4.09 26.94 19.28
CA ILE A 484 5.54 27.16 19.39
C ILE A 484 6.31 25.87 19.05
N GLU A 485 5.93 24.73 19.63
CA GLU A 485 6.59 23.44 19.38
C GLU A 485 6.45 23.00 17.92
N ALA A 486 5.28 23.23 17.30
CA ALA A 486 5.05 22.95 15.89
C ALA A 486 5.92 23.83 14.99
N ALA A 487 6.06 25.13 15.30
CA ALA A 487 6.94 26.05 14.57
C ALA A 487 8.42 25.65 14.68
N LEU A 488 8.87 25.17 15.84
CA LEU A 488 10.23 24.66 16.03
C LEU A 488 10.54 23.40 15.22
N ARG A 489 9.53 22.56 14.98
CA ARG A 489 9.67 21.22 14.40
C ARG A 489 8.95 21.07 13.07
N ALA A 490 8.67 22.16 12.36
CA ALA A 490 8.01 22.13 11.06
C ALA A 490 8.99 21.67 9.96
N PRO A 491 8.99 20.39 9.53
CA PRO A 491 9.89 19.96 8.46
C PRO A 491 9.57 20.69 7.15
N GLY A 492 10.60 21.02 6.38
CA GLY A 492 10.44 21.65 5.06
C GLY A 492 10.09 23.14 5.08
N PHE A 493 9.98 23.76 6.26
CA PHE A 493 9.77 25.21 6.37
C PHE A 493 11.08 26.02 6.29
N SER A 494 12.23 25.40 6.57
CA SER A 494 13.56 26.01 6.39
C SER A 494 14.28 25.37 5.20
N THR A 495 14.60 26.15 4.16
CA THR A 495 15.36 25.66 2.99
C THR A 495 16.84 25.50 3.28
N THR A 496 17.37 26.25 4.26
CA THR A 496 18.79 26.25 4.64
C THR A 496 19.11 25.27 5.77
N GLY A 497 18.10 24.67 6.40
CA GLY A 497 18.25 23.84 7.59
C GLY A 497 18.60 24.63 8.86
N THR A 498 18.54 25.96 8.81
CA THR A 498 18.75 26.84 9.98
C THR A 498 17.57 26.69 10.94
N ALA A 499 17.84 26.62 12.24
CA ALA A 499 16.81 26.59 13.28
C ALA A 499 16.10 27.95 13.40
N PRO A 500 14.82 27.98 13.83
CA PRO A 500 14.12 29.23 14.11
C PRO A 500 14.86 30.10 15.14
N SER A 501 14.96 31.40 14.85
CA SER A 501 15.56 32.40 15.75
C SER A 501 14.50 33.18 16.53
N LEU A 502 13.35 33.43 15.91
CA LEU A 502 12.22 34.14 16.50
C LEU A 502 10.93 33.46 16.04
N ILE A 503 10.03 33.21 16.98
CA ILE A 503 8.68 32.69 16.71
C ILE A 503 7.69 33.73 17.19
N GLU A 504 6.81 34.15 16.30
CA GLU A 504 5.76 35.10 16.57
C GLU A 504 4.41 34.45 16.28
N LEU A 505 3.48 34.52 17.23
CA LEU A 505 2.09 34.11 17.07
C LEU A 505 1.23 35.36 16.99
N GLN A 506 0.32 35.42 16.04
CA GLN A 506 -0.57 36.56 15.82
C GLN A 506 -2.02 36.09 15.82
N ASN A 507 -2.91 36.94 16.36
CA ASN A 507 -4.36 36.74 16.36
C ASN A 507 -4.76 35.34 16.86
N VAL A 508 -4.20 34.91 17.99
CA VAL A 508 -4.52 33.61 18.57
C VAL A 508 -5.92 33.68 19.15
N GLU A 509 -6.84 32.93 18.57
CA GLU A 509 -8.20 32.72 19.06
C GLU A 509 -8.24 31.44 19.89
N ILE A 510 -8.84 31.51 21.06
CA ILE A 510 -9.06 30.35 21.94
C ILE A 510 -10.56 30.09 21.98
N GLY A 511 -10.95 28.95 21.41
CA GLY A 511 -12.31 28.44 21.40
C GLY A 511 -12.60 27.58 22.63
N ARG A 512 -13.09 26.36 22.41
CA ARG A 512 -13.54 25.49 23.49
C ARG A 512 -12.35 24.92 24.27
N ALA A 513 -12.41 24.96 25.60
CA ALA A 513 -11.42 24.32 26.45
C ALA A 513 -11.52 22.77 26.38
N ILE A 514 -10.37 22.08 26.37
CA ILE A 514 -10.31 20.62 26.51
C ILE A 514 -10.44 20.28 27.99
N THR A 515 -11.44 19.48 28.35
CA THR A 515 -11.70 19.06 29.73
C THR A 515 -11.45 17.56 29.90
N PHE A 516 -10.96 17.18 31.07
CA PHE A 516 -10.68 15.79 31.41
C PHE A 516 -11.53 15.39 32.62
N SER A 517 -12.43 14.43 32.42
CA SER A 517 -13.40 14.01 33.43
C SER A 517 -12.83 13.02 34.46
N ASN A 518 -11.79 12.27 34.12
CA ASN A 518 -11.08 11.37 35.02
C ASN A 518 -9.64 11.10 34.53
N GLU A 519 -8.82 10.42 35.34
CA GLU A 519 -7.42 10.09 35.00
C GLU A 519 -7.27 9.17 33.77
N ARG A 520 -8.33 8.43 33.40
CA ARG A 520 -8.35 7.58 32.20
C ARG A 520 -8.83 8.34 30.96
N SER A 521 -9.28 9.58 31.10
CA SER A 521 -9.69 10.42 29.98
C SER A 521 -8.54 10.54 28.99
N ALA A 522 -8.85 10.23 27.74
CA ALA A 522 -7.97 10.40 26.60
C ALA A 522 -8.67 11.33 25.62
N VAL A 523 -7.97 12.36 25.18
CA VAL A 523 -8.50 13.31 24.21
C VAL A 523 -7.57 13.30 23.01
N GLU A 524 -8.12 12.97 21.84
CA GLU A 524 -7.41 13.14 20.59
C GLU A 524 -7.26 14.63 20.31
N VAL A 525 -6.05 15.05 19.96
CA VAL A 525 -5.72 16.42 19.58
C VAL A 525 -5.08 16.39 18.20
N LEU A 526 -5.69 17.15 17.30
CA LEU A 526 -5.26 17.35 15.92
C LEU A 526 -4.73 18.78 15.80
N PHE A 527 -3.44 18.91 15.49
CA PHE A 527 -2.80 20.18 15.23
C PHE A 527 -2.47 20.27 13.74
N SER A 528 -3.06 21.21 13.03
CA SER A 528 -2.75 21.47 11.61
C SER A 528 -1.98 22.77 11.48
N LEU A 529 -0.92 22.78 10.68
CA LEU A 529 -0.13 23.94 10.30
C LEU A 529 -0.07 24.06 8.78
N HIS A 530 -0.65 25.12 8.25
CA HIS A 530 -0.71 25.41 6.82
C HIS A 530 0.25 26.55 6.47
N ARG A 531 1.24 26.28 5.63
CA ARG A 531 2.19 27.28 5.13
C ARG A 531 1.55 28.17 4.06
N GLU A 532 1.45 29.46 4.34
CA GLU A 532 0.85 30.44 3.44
C GLU A 532 1.87 31.01 2.46
N THR A 533 3.09 31.31 2.93
CA THR A 533 4.14 31.91 2.13
C THR A 533 5.30 30.95 1.92
N ARG A 534 5.89 30.99 0.72
CA ARG A 534 7.23 30.41 0.52
C ARG A 534 8.23 31.27 1.28
N GLU A 535 9.30 30.63 1.75
CA GLU A 535 10.39 31.30 2.45
C GLU A 535 10.88 32.51 1.65
N SER A 536 10.61 33.72 2.18
CA SER A 536 11.04 34.97 1.57
C SER A 536 12.42 35.29 2.11
N THR A 537 13.42 35.30 1.24
CA THR A 537 14.83 35.50 1.62
C THR A 537 15.21 36.96 1.42
N SER A 538 15.62 37.64 2.50
CA SER A 538 16.40 38.87 2.42
C SER A 538 17.88 38.54 2.67
N ASP A 539 18.82 39.45 2.38
CA ASP A 539 20.27 39.21 2.43
C ASP A 539 20.83 38.62 3.75
N LYS A 540 20.05 38.60 4.86
CA LYS A 540 20.48 38.10 6.19
C LYS A 540 19.46 37.26 6.99
N SER A 541 18.21 37.15 6.54
CA SER A 541 17.17 36.41 7.28
C SER A 541 16.10 35.91 6.33
N SER A 542 15.44 34.82 6.70
CA SER A 542 14.28 34.31 5.99
C SER A 542 13.07 34.19 6.90
N ILE A 543 11.89 34.44 6.32
CA ILE A 543 10.62 34.47 7.05
C ILE A 543 9.62 33.54 6.37
N VAL A 544 8.90 32.78 7.20
CA VAL A 544 7.79 31.92 6.78
C VAL A 544 6.56 32.25 7.60
N THR A 545 5.43 32.42 6.93
CA THR A 545 4.12 32.64 7.54
C THR A 545 3.26 31.40 7.35
N ALA A 546 2.60 30.96 8.42
CA ALA A 546 1.70 29.83 8.41
C ALA A 546 0.50 30.07 9.33
N THR A 547 -0.62 29.41 9.06
CA THR A 547 -1.78 29.40 9.94
C THR A 547 -1.91 28.07 10.65
N PHE A 548 -2.22 28.10 11.94
CA PHE A 548 -2.45 26.90 12.72
C PHE A 548 -3.90 26.78 13.17
N ARG A 549 -4.37 25.54 13.31
CA ARG A 549 -5.65 25.21 13.93
C ARG A 549 -5.50 23.99 14.83
N ILE A 550 -6.19 24.03 15.95
CA ILE A 550 -6.21 22.98 16.96
C ILE A 550 -7.65 22.51 17.12
N HIS A 551 -7.83 21.22 16.92
CA HIS A 551 -9.10 20.54 17.18
C HIS A 551 -8.87 19.39 18.14
N SER A 552 -9.92 19.05 18.87
CA SER A 552 -9.90 17.91 19.78
C SER A 552 -11.14 17.08 19.61
N SER A 553 -10.99 15.78 19.78
CA SER A 553 -12.08 14.84 19.81
C SER A 553 -11.94 13.95 21.05
N PRO A 554 -12.94 13.92 21.94
CA PRO A 554 -13.06 12.81 22.88
C PRO A 554 -13.16 11.51 22.09
N VAL A 555 -12.70 10.39 22.68
CA VAL A 555 -12.68 9.07 22.02
C VAL A 555 -14.06 8.66 21.47
N ASP A 556 -15.15 9.07 22.14
CA ASP A 556 -16.54 8.76 21.76
C ASP A 556 -17.34 10.00 21.30
N GLY A 557 -16.66 11.11 20.96
CA GLY A 557 -17.27 12.42 20.71
C GLY A 557 -17.06 12.97 19.30
N SER A 558 -17.70 14.11 19.01
CA SER A 558 -17.44 14.90 17.80
C SER A 558 -16.29 15.86 18.01
N THR A 559 -15.52 16.10 16.95
CA THR A 559 -14.45 17.09 16.91
C THR A 559 -14.95 18.49 17.28
N SER A 560 -14.24 19.17 18.18
CA SER A 560 -14.49 20.56 18.60
C SER A 560 -13.30 21.45 18.26
N PHE A 561 -13.58 22.71 17.90
CA PHE A 561 -12.57 23.74 17.71
C PHE A 561 -12.02 24.21 19.06
N ASN A 562 -10.69 24.26 19.20
CA ASN A 562 -10.04 24.67 20.45
C ASN A 562 -9.22 25.95 20.32
N ALA A 563 -8.43 26.11 19.25
CA ALA A 563 -7.67 27.32 19.01
C ALA A 563 -7.27 27.48 17.55
N ALA A 564 -7.04 28.71 17.10
CA ALA A 564 -6.43 29.03 15.82
C ALA A 564 -5.56 30.28 15.93
N GLY A 565 -4.70 30.49 14.95
CA GLY A 565 -3.94 31.72 14.83
C GLY A 565 -2.99 31.68 13.64
N GLN A 566 -2.19 32.72 13.50
CA GLN A 566 -1.08 32.75 12.56
C GLN A 566 0.23 32.61 13.32
N VAL A 567 1.23 31.99 12.68
CA VAL A 567 2.60 31.92 13.16
C VAL A 567 3.54 32.45 12.09
N VAL A 568 4.43 33.33 12.51
CA VAL A 568 5.52 33.91 11.71
C VAL A 568 6.83 33.38 12.29
N ILE A 569 7.59 32.68 11.46
CA ILE A 569 8.85 32.04 11.85
C ILE A 569 9.98 32.75 11.14
N THR A 570 10.93 33.30 11.91
CA THR A 570 12.12 33.95 11.37
C THR A 570 13.34 33.07 11.56
N TYR A 571 14.00 32.70 10.47
CA TYR A 571 15.28 32.02 10.45
C TYR A 571 16.38 33.04 10.16
N ALA A 572 17.30 33.22 11.10
CA ALA A 572 18.46 34.09 10.90
C ALA A 572 19.67 33.47 11.59
N GLY A 573 20.81 33.52 10.92
CA GLY A 573 22.07 33.02 11.47
C GLY A 573 22.79 34.06 12.31
N GLY A 574 23.40 33.63 13.42
CA GLY A 574 24.64 34.25 13.90
C GLY A 574 24.56 35.39 14.92
N ASP A 575 23.41 35.75 15.47
CA ASP A 575 23.36 36.65 16.64
C ASP A 575 22.59 36.04 17.81
N ARG A 576 23.24 36.02 18.99
CA ARG A 576 22.69 35.44 20.23
C ARG A 576 22.17 36.53 21.17
N THR A 577 22.25 37.80 20.78
CA THR A 577 21.63 38.90 21.53
C THR A 577 20.14 38.89 21.29
N SER A 578 19.36 38.97 22.38
CA SER A 578 17.90 39.07 22.30
C SER A 578 17.47 40.27 21.44
N ARG A 579 16.45 40.07 20.62
CA ARG A 579 15.79 41.12 19.83
C ARG A 579 14.69 41.84 20.61
N LEU A 580 14.33 41.31 21.78
CA LEU A 580 13.29 41.87 22.63
C LEU A 580 13.87 42.91 23.60
N PRO A 581 13.09 43.92 23.99
CA PRO A 581 13.54 44.96 24.91
C PRO A 581 13.98 44.38 26.26
N ARG A 582 14.93 45.06 26.91
CA ARG A 582 15.34 44.77 28.29
C ARG A 582 14.32 45.31 29.28
N GLN A 583 14.35 44.81 30.51
CA GLN A 583 13.43 45.28 31.56
C GLN A 583 13.69 46.76 31.89
N GLY A 584 12.61 47.55 32.00
CA GLY A 584 12.67 48.94 32.43
C GLY A 584 12.80 49.10 33.95
N ASP A 585 12.98 50.35 34.38
CA ASP A 585 12.99 50.68 35.80
C ASP A 585 11.69 50.26 36.49
N ALA A 586 11.77 49.95 37.79
CA ALA A 586 10.58 49.57 38.56
C ALA A 586 9.62 50.75 38.67
N PRO A 587 8.32 50.52 38.40
CA PRO A 587 7.30 51.51 38.72
C PRO A 587 7.39 51.95 40.18
N GLU A 588 7.25 53.25 40.43
CA GLU A 588 7.23 53.77 41.80
C GLU A 588 6.01 53.22 42.57
N TYR A 589 6.19 52.98 43.88
CA TYR A 589 5.12 52.60 44.83
C TYR A 589 4.44 51.24 44.60
N LEU A 590 5.17 50.22 44.13
CA LEU A 590 4.65 48.85 44.09
C LEU A 590 4.47 48.28 45.51
N VAL A 591 3.32 47.67 45.74
CA VAL A 591 2.97 46.95 46.98
C VAL A 591 3.33 45.48 46.83
N SER A 592 4.13 44.95 47.75
CA SER A 592 4.52 43.54 47.75
C SER A 592 3.33 42.64 48.13
N ILE A 593 3.16 41.54 47.39
CA ILE A 593 2.12 40.54 47.56
C ILE A 593 2.75 39.20 47.94
N LYS A 594 2.21 38.54 48.96
CA LYS A 594 2.64 37.19 49.36
C LYS A 594 2.03 36.14 48.44
N GLU A 595 2.85 35.15 48.06
CA GLU A 595 2.45 34.05 47.17
C GLU A 595 1.25 33.27 47.69
N GLU A 596 1.27 32.89 48.97
CA GLU A 596 0.18 32.15 49.61
C GLU A 596 -1.14 32.94 49.59
N GLU A 597 -1.07 34.26 49.78
CA GLU A 597 -2.24 35.14 49.78
C GLU A 597 -2.84 35.24 48.38
N PHE A 598 -2.01 35.45 47.36
CA PHE A 598 -2.45 35.50 45.97
C PHE A 598 -3.14 34.20 45.54
N TYR A 599 -2.48 33.06 45.70
CA TYR A 599 -3.01 31.77 45.25
C TYR A 599 -4.18 31.26 46.11
N SER A 600 -4.25 31.59 47.40
CA SER A 600 -5.42 31.24 48.22
C SER A 600 -6.66 32.01 47.78
N ARG A 601 -6.53 33.27 47.35
CA ARG A 601 -7.64 34.04 46.78
C ARG A 601 -8.06 33.54 45.41
N LEU A 602 -7.12 33.18 44.54
CA LEU A 602 -7.43 32.53 43.27
C LEU A 602 -8.19 31.21 43.48
N ALA A 603 -7.77 30.39 44.45
CA ALA A 603 -8.48 29.16 44.80
C ALA A 603 -9.90 29.39 45.31
N GLN A 604 -10.16 30.45 46.10
CA GLN A 604 -11.50 30.84 46.52
C GLN A 604 -12.41 31.21 45.34
N GLN A 605 -11.84 31.77 44.28
CA GLN A 605 -12.56 32.07 43.04
C GLN A 605 -12.76 30.83 42.14
N GLY A 606 -12.09 29.70 42.45
CA GLY A 606 -12.22 28.44 41.71
C GLY A 606 -11.02 28.10 40.82
N TYR A 607 -9.92 28.85 40.90
CA TYR A 607 -8.65 28.51 40.26
C TYR A 607 -7.81 27.61 41.17
N GLU A 608 -7.88 26.30 40.95
CA GLU A 608 -7.22 25.30 41.79
C GLU A 608 -5.81 24.96 41.25
N TYR A 609 -4.99 25.99 41.07
CA TYR A 609 -3.64 25.83 40.54
C TYR A 609 -2.72 25.02 41.47
N SER A 610 -1.88 24.16 40.89
CA SER A 610 -0.83 23.43 41.60
C SER A 610 0.37 23.10 40.71
N GLY A 611 1.47 22.64 41.33
CA GLY A 611 2.70 22.31 40.62
C GLY A 611 3.25 23.50 39.81
N PRO A 612 3.56 23.35 38.51
CA PRO A 612 4.16 24.41 37.70
C PRO A 612 3.23 25.61 37.44
N PHE A 613 1.92 25.50 37.72
CA PHE A 613 0.96 26.60 37.59
C PHE A 613 0.95 27.52 38.82
N LYS A 614 1.61 27.13 39.92
CA LYS A 614 1.95 28.01 41.06
C LYS A 614 3.38 28.55 40.90
N GLY A 615 3.60 29.26 39.80
CA GLY A 615 4.93 29.69 39.36
C GLY A 615 5.33 31.10 39.80
N LEU A 616 4.39 31.94 40.23
CA LEU A 616 4.66 33.34 40.55
C LEU A 616 5.28 33.52 41.95
N SER A 617 6.30 34.38 42.03
CA SER A 617 7.08 34.68 43.23
C SER A 617 7.60 36.12 43.19
N ASP A 618 8.10 36.63 44.33
CA ASP A 618 8.62 38.00 44.46
C ASP A 618 7.63 39.05 43.89
N MET A 619 6.33 38.85 44.10
CA MET A 619 5.27 39.63 43.46
C MET A 619 5.10 41.00 44.08
N SER A 620 4.87 41.98 43.22
CA SER A 620 4.57 43.35 43.60
C SER A 620 3.62 43.97 42.58
N ARG A 621 2.70 44.83 43.03
CA ARG A 621 1.70 45.43 42.14
C ARG A 621 1.36 46.88 42.51
N LYS A 622 0.77 47.59 41.55
CA LYS A 622 -0.10 48.76 41.78
C LYS A 622 -1.30 48.64 40.85
N CYS A 623 -2.21 49.62 40.85
CA CYS A 623 -3.38 49.58 39.97
C CYS A 623 -2.93 49.52 38.51
N GLY A 624 -3.30 48.44 37.80
CA GLY A 624 -3.01 48.25 36.38
C GLY A 624 -1.59 47.79 36.04
N GLU A 625 -0.70 47.58 37.02
CA GLU A 625 0.67 47.13 36.77
C GLU A 625 1.10 46.07 37.82
N GLY A 626 1.76 45.02 37.35
CA GLY A 626 2.31 43.93 38.16
C GLY A 626 3.74 43.61 37.75
N ARG A 627 4.59 43.30 38.74
CA ARG A 627 6.00 42.93 38.54
C ARG A 627 6.37 41.82 39.49
N GLY A 628 7.20 40.89 39.05
CA GLY A 628 7.72 39.83 39.91
C GLY A 628 8.60 38.84 39.18
N ARG A 629 8.58 37.58 39.64
CA ARG A 629 9.30 36.49 39.03
C ARG A 629 8.43 35.27 38.78
N VAL A 630 8.69 34.58 37.69
CA VAL A 630 8.05 33.31 37.34
C VAL A 630 9.10 32.19 37.34
N ARG A 631 8.79 31.10 38.04
CA ARG A 631 9.66 29.93 38.13
C ARG A 631 9.63 29.13 36.83
N LYS A 632 10.81 28.82 36.29
CA LYS A 632 11.00 27.90 35.17
C LYS A 632 10.87 26.45 35.67
N PRO A 633 9.89 25.66 35.18
CA PRO A 633 9.73 24.26 35.56
C PRO A 633 10.95 23.43 35.14
N GLU A 634 11.28 22.41 35.92
CA GLU A 634 12.29 21.43 35.53
C GLU A 634 11.85 20.70 34.26
N GLN A 635 12.71 20.68 33.25
CA GLN A 635 12.45 19.99 31.99
C GLN A 635 12.67 18.48 32.15
N SER A 636 11.94 17.69 31.36
CA SER A 636 12.18 16.25 31.26
C SER A 636 13.55 15.97 30.66
N ALA A 637 14.22 14.92 31.15
CA ALA A 637 15.47 14.43 30.54
C ALA A 637 15.25 13.80 29.15
N ASP A 638 14.01 13.44 28.80
CA ASP A 638 13.64 13.01 27.45
C ASP A 638 13.49 14.22 26.51
N PRO A 639 14.31 14.33 25.45
CA PRO A 639 14.23 15.42 24.48
C PRO A 639 12.85 15.58 23.81
N ASN A 640 12.08 14.50 23.68
CA ASN A 640 10.73 14.53 23.08
C ASN A 640 9.65 15.04 24.05
N SER A 641 10.04 15.19 25.30
CA SER A 641 9.24 15.75 26.38
C SER A 641 9.74 17.13 26.82
N SER A 642 10.82 17.63 26.21
CA SER A 642 11.36 18.97 26.46
C SER A 642 10.63 20.02 25.60
N LEU A 643 10.03 21.00 26.27
CA LEU A 643 9.32 22.11 25.66
C LEU A 643 10.20 23.36 25.69
N LEU A 644 10.20 24.17 24.64
CA LEU A 644 10.83 25.49 24.66
C LEU A 644 10.16 26.32 25.76
N VAL A 645 8.85 26.54 25.67
CA VAL A 645 8.07 27.26 26.68
C VAL A 645 7.09 26.30 27.34
N HIS A 646 7.28 26.03 28.63
CA HIS A 646 6.41 25.12 29.37
C HIS A 646 5.02 25.76 29.62
N PRO A 647 3.88 25.06 29.35
CA PRO A 647 2.54 25.61 29.53
C PRO A 647 2.27 26.17 30.92
N GLY A 648 2.73 25.50 31.97
CA GLY A 648 2.58 26.00 33.35
C GLY A 648 3.32 27.31 33.63
N LEU A 649 4.48 27.55 33.00
CA LEU A 649 5.20 28.82 33.11
C LEU A 649 4.48 29.93 32.37
N LEU A 650 4.00 29.64 31.16
CA LEU A 650 3.28 30.62 30.35
C LEU A 650 1.91 30.96 30.96
N ASP A 651 1.23 29.99 31.55
CA ASP A 651 0.00 30.23 32.30
C ASP A 651 0.26 31.04 33.58
N ALA A 652 1.35 30.76 34.30
CA ALA A 652 1.77 31.61 35.41
C ALA A 652 2.05 33.05 34.94
N ALA A 653 2.61 33.24 33.74
CA ALA A 653 2.73 34.57 33.14
C ALA A 653 1.34 35.18 32.90
N PHE A 654 0.36 34.44 32.35
CA PHE A 654 -1.03 34.93 32.21
C PHE A 654 -1.64 35.37 33.54
N GLN A 655 -1.36 34.64 34.62
CA GLN A 655 -1.83 34.98 35.96
C GLN A 655 -1.25 36.31 36.46
N SER A 656 -0.14 36.81 35.90
CA SER A 656 0.40 38.12 36.29
C SER A 656 -0.53 39.27 35.88
N VAL A 657 -1.36 39.08 34.84
CA VAL A 657 -2.42 40.04 34.49
C VAL A 657 -3.46 40.12 35.62
N PHE A 658 -3.78 38.98 36.26
CA PHE A 658 -4.66 38.98 37.45
C PHE A 658 -4.01 39.73 38.63
N LEU A 659 -2.69 39.59 38.81
CA LEU A 659 -1.92 40.35 39.79
C LEU A 659 -1.95 41.87 39.51
N ALA A 660 -1.84 42.28 38.24
CA ALA A 660 -1.92 43.69 37.86
C ALA A 660 -3.32 44.29 38.10
N LEU A 661 -4.37 43.49 37.88
CA LEU A 661 -5.77 43.88 38.08
C LEU A 661 -6.14 44.00 39.56
N SER A 662 -5.98 42.93 40.34
CA SER A 662 -6.61 42.77 41.67
C SER A 662 -5.59 42.53 42.78
N PHE A 663 -5.79 43.24 43.89
CA PHE A 663 -5.11 42.94 45.15
C PHE A 663 -5.83 41.74 45.79
N PRO A 664 -5.12 40.78 46.39
CA PRO A 664 -5.75 39.62 47.01
C PRO A 664 -6.89 39.99 47.99
N GLY A 665 -8.13 39.74 47.58
CA GLY A 665 -9.32 39.99 48.41
C GLY A 665 -9.92 41.40 48.32
N ASP A 666 -9.49 42.25 47.37
CA ASP A 666 -10.11 43.56 47.12
C ASP A 666 -11.44 43.49 46.35
N GLY A 667 -11.78 42.32 45.82
CA GLY A 667 -13.01 42.07 45.06
C GLY A 667 -12.96 42.50 43.59
N ALA A 668 -11.84 43.02 43.08
CA ALA A 668 -11.72 43.42 41.68
C ALA A 668 -11.78 42.22 40.72
N LEU A 669 -11.18 41.08 41.11
CA LEU A 669 -11.40 39.78 40.46
C LEU A 669 -12.61 39.09 41.08
N TRP A 670 -13.80 39.50 40.65
CA TRP A 670 -15.10 39.08 41.21
C TRP A 670 -15.55 37.67 40.74
N THR A 671 -14.99 37.18 39.63
CA THR A 671 -15.29 35.83 39.09
C THR A 671 -14.09 35.26 38.32
N LEU A 672 -14.22 34.01 37.91
CA LEU A 672 -13.29 33.32 37.02
C LEU A 672 -13.31 33.98 35.64
N HIS A 673 -12.14 34.36 35.17
CA HIS A 673 -11.89 34.79 33.80
C HIS A 673 -11.09 33.72 33.05
N VAL A 674 -11.50 33.43 31.82
CA VAL A 674 -10.86 32.46 30.94
C VAL A 674 -10.23 33.17 29.73
N PRO A 675 -9.02 32.78 29.30
CA PRO A 675 -8.40 33.37 28.11
C PRO A 675 -9.20 33.06 26.84
N VAL A 676 -9.41 34.07 25.99
CA VAL A 676 -10.14 33.93 24.71
C VAL A 676 -9.35 34.39 23.50
N SER A 677 -8.41 35.31 23.66
CA SER A 677 -7.55 35.74 22.57
C SER A 677 -6.21 36.28 23.04
N ILE A 678 -5.21 36.24 22.15
CA ILE A 678 -3.91 36.90 22.27
C ILE A 678 -3.63 37.56 20.93
N ASP A 679 -3.40 38.87 20.94
CA ASP A 679 -3.16 39.62 19.70
C ASP A 679 -1.79 39.30 19.13
N GLN A 680 -0.75 39.29 19.97
CA GLN A 680 0.61 38.96 19.55
C GLN A 680 1.41 38.28 20.67
N LEU A 681 2.23 37.30 20.33
CA LEU A 681 3.19 36.68 21.23
C LEU A 681 4.49 36.40 20.49
N LEU A 682 5.61 36.94 20.98
CA LEU A 682 6.94 36.76 20.42
C LEU A 682 7.83 36.00 21.40
N VAL A 683 8.55 35.00 20.90
CA VAL A 683 9.56 34.25 21.64
C VAL A 683 10.88 34.32 20.89
N ASP A 684 11.90 34.89 21.55
CA ASP A 684 13.27 34.85 21.05
C ASP A 684 13.88 33.48 21.39
N VAL A 685 13.89 32.58 20.40
CA VAL A 685 14.30 31.18 20.58
C VAL A 685 15.77 31.09 20.99
N GLY A 686 16.62 31.92 20.38
CA GLY A 686 18.06 31.93 20.65
C GLY A 686 18.37 32.37 22.08
N ALA A 687 17.77 33.48 22.52
CA ALA A 687 17.90 33.97 23.88
C ALA A 687 17.30 32.99 24.91
N TRP A 688 16.15 32.40 24.60
CA TRP A 688 15.49 31.43 25.48
C TRP A 688 16.32 30.17 25.71
N MET A 689 16.87 29.59 24.64
CA MET A 689 17.70 28.38 24.74
C MET A 689 19.05 28.65 25.42
N ALA A 690 19.58 29.87 25.31
CA ALA A 690 20.81 30.27 25.99
C ALA A 690 20.59 30.58 27.49
N ASN A 691 19.35 30.79 27.93
CA ASN A 691 19.02 31.16 29.29
C ASN A 691 18.96 29.94 30.23
N ALA A 692 19.86 29.94 31.22
CA ALA A 692 19.95 28.91 32.26
C ALA A 692 19.26 29.31 33.59
N ASP A 693 18.50 30.42 33.60
CA ASP A 693 17.87 30.90 34.83
C ASP A 693 16.71 29.99 35.25
N THR A 694 16.58 29.79 36.56
CA THR A 694 15.46 29.05 37.16
C THR A 694 14.26 29.94 37.47
N HIS A 695 14.46 31.25 37.51
CA HIS A 695 13.42 32.26 37.74
C HIS A 695 13.61 33.38 36.74
N LEU A 696 12.56 33.73 36.01
CA LEU A 696 12.54 34.78 35.01
C LEU A 696 11.82 35.99 35.59
N ALA A 697 12.31 37.20 35.31
CA ALA A 697 11.61 38.42 35.69
C ALA A 697 10.41 38.62 34.75
N PHE A 698 9.31 39.15 35.26
CA PHE A 698 8.18 39.57 34.44
C PHE A 698 7.68 40.96 34.82
N ASP A 699 7.13 41.65 33.83
CA ASP A 699 6.29 42.82 33.99
C ASP A 699 4.94 42.57 33.29
N SER A 700 3.86 43.10 33.85
CA SER A 700 2.53 43.01 33.24
C SER A 700 1.73 44.27 33.46
N GLN A 701 0.93 44.63 32.47
CA GLN A 701 0.15 45.86 32.47
C GLN A 701 -1.27 45.60 31.97
N ILE A 702 -2.27 46.22 32.61
CA ILE A 702 -3.65 46.23 32.14
C ILE A 702 -3.80 47.36 31.13
N THR A 703 -4.17 47.01 29.90
CA THR A 703 -4.47 47.98 28.83
C THR A 703 -5.94 48.37 28.82
N SER A 704 -6.83 47.43 29.14
CA SER A 704 -8.26 47.69 29.33
C SER A 704 -8.89 46.69 30.29
N SER A 705 -9.92 47.12 31.02
CA SER A 705 -10.69 46.25 31.91
C SER A 705 -12.13 46.73 32.01
N SER A 706 -13.09 45.83 31.85
CA SER A 706 -14.50 46.07 32.15
C SER A 706 -15.19 44.82 32.70
N SER A 707 -16.29 45.00 33.42
CA SER A 707 -17.08 43.88 33.95
C SER A 707 -17.77 43.05 32.85
N GLU A 708 -18.10 43.66 31.71
CA GLU A 708 -18.79 42.99 30.59
C GLU A 708 -17.81 42.36 29.58
N THR A 709 -16.74 43.07 29.24
CA THR A 709 -15.79 42.66 28.18
C THR A 709 -14.55 41.95 28.69
N GLY A 710 -14.41 41.82 30.01
CA GLY A 710 -13.26 41.20 30.66
C GLY A 710 -12.05 42.12 30.80
N MET A 711 -10.86 41.52 30.87
CA MET A 711 -9.59 42.24 30.98
C MET A 711 -8.69 41.94 29.78
N THR A 712 -7.94 42.95 29.38
CA THR A 712 -6.84 42.83 28.41
C THR A 712 -5.56 43.37 29.05
N GLY A 713 -4.46 42.64 28.89
CA GLY A 713 -3.17 43.08 29.37
C GLY A 713 -2.00 42.56 28.55
N ASP A 714 -0.86 43.20 28.76
CA ASP A 714 0.40 42.88 28.10
C ASP A 714 1.35 42.29 29.14
N ILE A 715 2.24 41.40 28.69
CA ILE A 715 3.13 40.63 29.54
C ILE A 715 4.51 40.57 28.88
N GLU A 716 5.52 40.97 29.64
CA GLU A 716 6.91 40.89 29.20
C GLU A 716 7.69 39.99 30.16
N MET A 717 8.54 39.13 29.60
CA MET A 717 9.41 38.24 30.35
C MET A 717 10.86 38.45 29.96
N TYR A 718 11.74 38.41 30.96
CA TYR A 718 13.16 38.73 30.82
C TYR A 718 14.02 37.67 31.51
N SER A 719 15.33 37.76 31.29
CA SER A 719 16.31 37.08 32.15
C SER A 719 16.13 37.46 33.62
N LYS A 720 16.70 36.67 34.54
CA LYS A 720 16.56 36.88 36.00
C LYS A 720 16.94 38.29 36.45
N ASP A 721 17.92 38.89 35.79
CA ASP A 721 18.45 40.23 36.05
C ASP A 721 17.85 41.34 35.18
N GLY A 722 16.89 41.02 34.31
CA GLY A 722 16.26 41.97 33.40
C GLY A 722 17.16 42.46 32.26
N SER A 723 18.34 41.86 32.05
CA SER A 723 19.33 42.33 31.09
C SER A 723 18.91 42.18 29.62
N TYR A 724 18.05 41.20 29.31
CA TYR A 724 17.48 40.99 27.97
C TYR A 724 16.10 40.35 28.03
N GLY A 725 15.27 40.63 27.02
CA GLY A 725 13.92 40.05 26.88
C GLY A 725 13.96 38.61 26.37
N LEU A 726 12.93 37.85 26.70
CA LEU A 726 12.79 36.43 26.34
C LEU A 726 11.46 36.16 25.64
N LEU A 727 10.38 36.73 26.17
CA LEU A 727 9.03 36.60 25.63
C LEU A 727 8.31 37.93 25.79
N HIS A 728 7.58 38.34 24.76
CA HIS A 728 6.68 39.50 24.80
C HIS A 728 5.30 39.04 24.35
N LEU A 729 4.26 39.46 25.07
CA LEU A 729 2.88 39.14 24.81
C LEU A 729 2.06 40.43 24.87
N GLU A 730 1.39 40.75 23.77
CA GLU A 730 0.48 41.88 23.64
C GLU A 730 -0.97 41.39 23.51
N GLY A 731 -1.89 42.07 24.18
CA GLY A 731 -3.31 41.85 24.01
C GLY A 731 -3.82 40.52 24.57
N PHE A 732 -3.27 40.02 25.68
CA PHE A 732 -3.85 38.87 26.39
C PHE A 732 -5.24 39.24 26.90
N ARG A 733 -6.29 38.63 26.34
CA ARG A 733 -7.68 38.90 26.71
C ARG A 733 -8.29 37.73 27.47
N ALA A 734 -8.80 38.01 28.67
CA ALA A 734 -9.55 37.06 29.49
C ALA A 734 -10.95 37.60 29.82
N VAL A 735 -11.99 36.80 29.56
CA VAL A 735 -13.39 37.18 29.77
C VAL A 735 -14.00 36.41 30.93
N PRO A 736 -14.97 36.99 31.65
CA PRO A 736 -15.62 36.31 32.76
C PRO A 736 -16.38 35.07 32.25
N LEU A 737 -16.30 33.97 32.99
CA LEU A 737 -16.95 32.69 32.65
C LEU A 737 -18.48 32.79 32.67
N ALA A 738 -19.01 33.69 33.50
CA ALA A 738 -20.43 34.02 33.57
C ALA A 738 -20.61 35.54 33.45
N ALA A 739 -21.71 35.97 32.83
CA ALA A 739 -22.07 37.38 32.78
C ALA A 739 -22.39 37.91 34.18
N ALA A 740 -21.96 39.14 34.48
CA ALA A 740 -22.25 39.79 35.74
C ALA A 740 -23.76 39.92 35.96
N SER A 741 -24.22 39.62 37.17
CA SER A 741 -25.61 39.80 37.60
C SER A 741 -25.69 40.78 38.76
N ALA A 742 -26.89 41.26 39.07
CA ALA A 742 -27.10 42.13 40.23
C ALA A 742 -26.71 41.49 41.58
N GLN A 743 -26.51 40.16 41.63
CA GLN A 743 -26.02 39.47 42.83
C GLN A 743 -24.50 39.63 43.03
N ASP A 744 -23.78 39.97 41.96
CA ASP A 744 -22.32 40.11 41.95
C ASP A 744 -21.87 41.57 42.22
N ASP A 745 -22.82 42.49 42.34
CA ASP A 745 -22.56 43.91 42.58
C ASP A 745 -21.95 44.16 43.97
N ILE A 746 -20.85 44.92 44.01
CA ILE A 746 -20.25 45.35 45.27
C ILE A 746 -20.94 46.63 45.75
N HIS A 747 -21.74 46.55 46.81
CA HIS A 747 -22.43 47.69 47.42
C HIS A 747 -21.49 48.56 48.29
N LEU A 748 -20.52 49.24 47.67
CA LEU A 748 -19.61 50.15 48.38
C LEU A 748 -20.22 51.52 48.67
N VAL A 749 -21.15 51.96 47.83
CA VAL A 749 -21.77 53.29 47.92
C VAL A 749 -23.09 53.19 48.65
N PHE A 750 -23.19 53.86 49.79
CA PHE A 750 -24.44 54.01 50.54
C PHE A 750 -24.81 55.50 50.64
N GLY A 751 -26.10 55.78 50.49
CA GLY A 751 -26.68 57.12 50.68
C GLY A 751 -27.68 57.09 51.82
N THR A 752 -27.64 58.09 52.71
CA THR A 752 -28.69 58.25 53.71
C THR A 752 -29.90 58.89 53.04
N GLN A 753 -31.00 58.15 52.89
CA GLN A 753 -32.28 58.73 52.48
C GLN A 753 -33.01 59.26 53.72
N THR A 754 -33.26 60.57 53.75
CA THR A 754 -34.04 61.21 54.81
C THR A 754 -35.53 61.03 54.52
N GLY A 755 -36.25 60.36 55.41
CA GLY A 755 -37.70 60.19 55.36
C GLY A 755 -38.39 60.75 56.60
N PRO A 756 -39.74 60.79 56.61
CA PRO A 756 -40.49 61.22 57.77
C PRO A 756 -40.23 60.29 58.97
N ALA A 757 -40.06 60.87 60.16
CA ALA A 757 -39.76 60.12 61.38
C ALA A 757 -40.93 59.24 61.87
N PHE A 758 -42.14 59.50 61.37
CA PHE A 758 -43.37 58.77 61.68
C PHE A 758 -44.24 58.65 60.42
N PRO A 759 -45.12 57.64 60.30
CA PRO A 759 -46.06 57.54 59.18
C PRO A 759 -46.94 58.79 59.06
N ASP A 760 -46.99 59.39 57.86
CA ASP A 760 -47.79 60.58 57.54
C ASP A 760 -48.83 60.22 56.47
N GLY A 761 -50.11 60.34 56.83
CA GLY A 761 -51.22 60.00 55.93
C GLY A 761 -51.35 60.94 54.73
N GLY A 762 -50.94 62.20 54.84
CA GLY A 762 -50.95 63.17 53.74
C GLY A 762 -49.87 62.87 52.70
N LEU A 763 -48.67 62.50 53.14
CA LEU A 763 -47.60 62.02 52.24
C LEU A 763 -47.96 60.67 51.61
N ALA A 764 -48.63 59.78 52.35
CA ALA A 764 -49.03 58.47 51.84
C ALA A 764 -50.12 58.54 50.75
N VAL A 765 -51.07 59.47 50.86
CA VAL A 765 -52.09 59.70 49.81
C VAL A 765 -51.46 60.32 48.56
N GLY A 766 -50.43 61.15 48.72
CA GLY A 766 -49.69 61.73 47.59
C GLY A 766 -50.61 62.48 46.62
N SER A 767 -50.58 62.10 45.34
CA SER A 767 -51.46 62.63 44.29
C SER A 767 -52.75 61.86 44.08
N ASP A 768 -52.99 60.81 44.87
CA ASP A 768 -54.14 59.89 44.73
C ASP A 768 -55.38 60.49 45.41
N VAL A 769 -55.81 61.65 44.92
CA VAL A 769 -57.00 62.38 45.38
C VAL A 769 -58.05 62.38 44.29
N ALA A 770 -59.32 62.15 44.67
CA ALA A 770 -60.44 62.15 43.72
C ALA A 770 -60.44 63.44 42.88
N THR A 771 -60.44 63.27 41.56
CA THR A 771 -60.47 64.35 40.57
C THR A 771 -61.78 65.13 40.66
N GLU A 772 -61.80 66.36 40.14
CA GLU A 772 -63.05 67.14 40.16
C GLU A 772 -64.15 66.50 39.29
N GLU A 773 -63.79 65.76 38.24
CA GLU A 773 -64.72 64.98 37.44
C GLU A 773 -65.34 63.83 38.26
N GLU A 774 -64.53 63.03 38.97
CA GLU A 774 -65.03 61.95 39.83
C GLU A 774 -65.93 62.49 40.95
N ARG A 775 -65.57 63.63 41.55
CA ARG A 775 -66.44 64.32 42.52
C ARG A 775 -67.74 64.80 41.89
N ALA A 776 -67.70 65.29 40.65
CA ALA A 776 -68.90 65.73 39.95
C ALA A 776 -69.82 64.54 39.61
N VAL A 777 -69.28 63.42 39.13
CA VAL A 777 -70.03 62.18 38.92
C VAL A 777 -70.62 61.68 40.24
N ALA A 778 -69.85 61.65 41.34
CA ALA A 778 -70.35 61.24 42.65
C ALA A 778 -71.52 62.13 43.15
N ARG A 779 -71.43 63.46 43.00
CA ARG A 779 -72.53 64.38 43.33
C ARG A 779 -73.79 64.10 42.50
N VAL A 780 -73.62 63.77 41.22
CA VAL A 780 -74.73 63.39 40.33
C VAL A 780 -75.35 62.06 40.77
N MET A 781 -74.53 61.07 41.11
CA MET A 781 -74.95 59.76 41.63
C MET A 781 -75.75 59.87 42.94
N GLU A 782 -75.32 60.74 43.85
CA GLU A 782 -76.06 61.03 45.08
C GLU A 782 -77.40 61.72 44.81
N ARG A 783 -77.43 62.67 43.85
CA ARG A 783 -78.65 63.34 43.43
C ARG A 783 -79.66 62.38 42.81
N ILE A 784 -79.18 61.48 41.94
CA ILE A 784 -79.97 60.37 41.36
C ILE A 784 -80.54 59.49 42.48
N SER A 785 -79.69 59.04 43.40
CA SER A 785 -80.08 58.17 44.51
C SER A 785 -81.13 58.83 45.40
N CYS A 786 -80.92 60.11 45.76
CA CYS A 786 -81.87 60.90 46.55
C CYS A 786 -83.24 61.02 45.85
N PHE A 787 -83.23 61.26 44.53
CA PHE A 787 -84.47 61.37 43.75
C PHE A 787 -85.28 60.06 43.76
N TYR A 788 -84.64 58.94 43.48
CA TYR A 788 -85.34 57.65 43.43
C TYR A 788 -85.75 57.15 44.81
N LEU A 789 -84.91 57.32 45.85
CA LEU A 789 -85.31 57.02 47.23
C LEU A 789 -86.55 57.82 47.66
N ARG A 790 -86.62 59.10 47.30
CA ARG A 790 -87.80 59.93 47.55
C ARG A 790 -89.02 59.40 46.79
N GLN A 791 -88.90 59.10 45.49
CA GLN A 791 -90.01 58.54 44.71
C GLN A 791 -90.52 57.22 45.29
N MET A 792 -89.63 56.35 45.75
CA MET A 792 -90.00 55.09 46.40
C MET A 792 -90.87 55.34 47.63
N THR A 793 -90.48 56.27 48.50
CA THR A 793 -91.25 56.60 49.72
C THR A 793 -92.60 57.27 49.44
N GLN A 794 -92.77 57.88 48.25
CA GLN A 794 -94.03 58.49 47.82
C GLN A 794 -94.98 57.49 47.15
N ASP A 795 -94.43 56.56 46.37
CA ASP A 795 -95.22 55.71 45.46
C ASP A 795 -95.53 54.30 46.02
N ILE A 796 -94.81 53.83 47.05
CA ILE A 796 -95.06 52.55 47.72
C ILE A 796 -96.00 52.78 48.91
N THR A 797 -97.16 52.11 48.91
CA THR A 797 -98.14 52.23 50.00
C THR A 797 -97.71 51.41 51.23
N PRO A 798 -98.18 51.74 52.45
CA PRO A 798 -97.86 50.98 53.65
C PRO A 798 -98.19 49.49 53.55
N ASP A 799 -99.27 49.12 52.85
CA ASP A 799 -99.66 47.72 52.63
C ASP A 799 -98.69 46.98 51.69
N GLN A 800 -98.19 47.67 50.66
CA GLN A 800 -97.18 47.13 49.74
C GLN A 800 -95.83 46.95 50.43
N GLU A 801 -95.46 47.81 51.38
CA GLU A 801 -94.24 47.64 52.18
C GLU A 801 -94.37 46.48 53.17
N ALA A 802 -95.51 46.35 53.85
CA ALA A 802 -95.73 45.27 54.81
C ALA A 802 -95.68 43.89 54.17
N SER A 803 -96.07 43.77 52.89
CA SER A 803 -95.99 42.53 52.11
C SER A 803 -94.65 42.32 51.39
N ALA A 804 -93.81 43.35 51.30
CA ALA A 804 -92.47 43.23 50.70
C ALA A 804 -91.54 42.38 51.56
N ALA A 805 -90.49 41.81 50.95
CA ALA A 805 -89.48 41.05 51.66
C ALA A 805 -88.79 41.88 52.77
N TRP A 806 -88.36 41.22 53.85
CA TRP A 806 -87.84 41.89 55.06
C TRP A 806 -86.70 42.89 54.77
N HIS A 807 -85.82 42.60 53.82
CA HIS A 807 -84.70 43.49 53.45
C HIS A 807 -85.17 44.71 52.66
N HIS A 808 -86.23 44.58 51.86
CA HIS A 808 -86.87 45.73 51.20
C HIS A 808 -87.60 46.64 52.20
N GLN A 809 -88.19 46.08 53.27
CA GLN A 809 -88.73 46.88 54.37
C GLN A 809 -87.63 47.70 55.08
N LEU A 810 -86.46 47.10 55.30
CA LEU A 810 -85.30 47.84 55.83
C LEU A 810 -84.80 48.90 54.85
N PHE A 811 -84.79 48.62 53.55
CA PHE A 811 -84.41 49.61 52.54
C PHE A 811 -85.38 50.80 52.48
N MET A 812 -86.69 50.57 52.66
CA MET A 812 -87.68 51.64 52.79
C MET A 812 -87.48 52.48 54.07
N LYS A 813 -87.10 51.84 55.19
CA LYS A 813 -86.68 52.58 56.41
C LYS A 813 -85.43 53.43 56.16
N PHE A 814 -84.45 52.89 55.44
CA PHE A 814 -83.26 53.63 55.02
C PHE A 814 -83.61 54.81 54.12
N ALA A 815 -84.47 54.62 53.10
CA ALA A 815 -84.93 55.69 52.22
C ALA A 815 -85.58 56.84 52.99
N ARG A 816 -86.45 56.53 53.97
CA ARG A 816 -87.06 57.54 54.85
C ARG A 816 -86.04 58.24 55.74
N HIS A 817 -85.09 57.49 56.30
CA HIS A 817 -84.03 58.06 57.12
C HIS A 817 -83.16 59.04 56.32
N ILE A 818 -82.70 58.65 55.13
CA ILE A 818 -81.95 59.53 54.23
C ILE A 818 -82.77 60.76 53.85
N GLY A 819 -84.05 60.59 53.47
CA GLY A 819 -84.94 61.72 53.18
C GLY A 819 -85.08 62.69 54.36
N ALA A 820 -85.16 62.19 55.60
CA ALA A 820 -85.22 63.01 56.81
C ALA A 820 -83.90 63.75 57.08
N GLU A 821 -82.75 63.11 56.91
CA GLU A 821 -81.43 63.74 57.06
C GLU A 821 -81.19 64.83 56.00
N VAL A 822 -81.59 64.61 54.75
CA VAL A 822 -81.49 65.61 53.67
C VAL A 822 -82.43 66.79 53.93
N SER A 823 -83.67 66.54 54.37
CA SER A 823 -84.63 67.60 54.72
C SER A 823 -84.15 68.45 55.91
N ALA A 824 -83.47 67.81 56.86
CA ALA A 824 -82.83 68.47 58.00
C ALA A 824 -81.48 69.15 57.67
N GLY A 825 -80.95 68.97 56.46
CA GLY A 825 -79.66 69.53 56.04
C GLY A 825 -78.44 68.91 56.72
N ARG A 826 -78.58 67.69 57.27
CA ARG A 826 -77.51 66.97 57.97
C ARG A 826 -76.77 65.96 57.09
N HIS A 827 -77.27 65.67 55.89
CA HIS A 827 -76.58 64.77 54.96
C HIS A 827 -75.28 65.43 54.45
N PRO A 828 -74.11 64.76 54.52
CA PRO A 828 -72.82 65.39 54.21
C PRO A 828 -72.69 65.97 52.79
N TYR A 829 -73.41 65.39 51.82
CA TYR A 829 -73.22 65.72 50.40
C TYR A 829 -74.52 65.99 49.62
N ALA A 830 -75.67 65.51 50.12
CA ALA A 830 -76.94 65.62 49.41
C ALA A 830 -77.65 66.90 49.84
N ARG A 831 -78.11 67.68 48.86
CA ARG A 831 -78.62 69.03 49.11
C ARG A 831 -80.13 69.03 49.31
N LYS A 832 -80.62 69.89 50.20
CA LYS A 832 -82.03 69.98 50.55
C LYS A 832 -82.92 70.31 49.35
N GLU A 833 -82.40 71.09 48.39
CA GLU A 833 -83.12 71.48 47.17
C GLU A 833 -83.44 70.27 46.28
N TRP A 834 -82.63 69.20 46.32
CA TRP A 834 -82.85 67.99 45.51
C TRP A 834 -84.13 67.24 45.90
N LEU A 835 -84.65 67.44 47.11
CA LEU A 835 -85.96 66.91 47.51
C LEU A 835 -87.12 67.52 46.70
N SER A 836 -86.88 68.58 45.93
CA SER A 836 -87.85 69.17 45.00
C SER A 836 -87.59 68.84 43.52
N ASP A 837 -86.60 67.99 43.21
CA ASP A 837 -86.25 67.64 41.83
C ASP A 837 -87.41 66.97 41.09
N THR A 838 -87.57 67.30 39.81
CA THR A 838 -88.46 66.62 38.87
C THR A 838 -87.66 65.71 37.95
N LYS A 839 -88.31 64.81 37.20
CA LYS A 839 -87.61 63.99 36.18
C LYS A 839 -86.83 64.87 35.19
N GLN A 840 -87.35 66.05 34.86
CA GLN A 840 -86.70 66.98 33.93
C GLN A 840 -85.45 67.63 34.53
N SER A 841 -85.51 68.08 35.80
CA SER A 841 -84.34 68.67 36.46
C SER A 841 -83.25 67.64 36.76
N LEU A 842 -83.62 66.38 36.98
CA LEU A 842 -82.67 65.28 37.12
C LEU A 842 -81.98 64.95 35.79
N ALA A 843 -82.74 64.85 34.69
CA ALA A 843 -82.18 64.58 33.36
C ALA A 843 -81.16 65.67 32.94
N MET A 844 -81.47 66.95 33.18
CA MET A 844 -80.52 68.05 32.93
C MET A 844 -79.23 67.93 33.73
N ALA A 845 -79.30 67.44 34.98
CA ALA A 845 -78.13 67.26 35.83
C ALA A 845 -77.26 66.06 35.41
N MET A 846 -77.88 65.07 34.78
CA MET A 846 -77.20 63.85 34.32
C MET A 846 -76.61 63.97 32.92
N GLU A 847 -77.12 64.87 32.08
CA GLU A 847 -76.73 64.99 30.67
C GLU A 847 -75.20 64.96 30.41
N PRO A 848 -74.35 65.65 31.20
CA PRO A 848 -72.90 65.61 30.99
C PRO A 848 -72.26 64.24 31.25
N TYR A 849 -72.93 63.35 31.98
CA TYR A 849 -72.40 62.06 32.44
C TYR A 849 -73.29 60.88 32.04
N LYS A 850 -74.23 61.07 31.10
CA LYS A 850 -75.24 60.05 30.75
C LYS A 850 -74.65 58.75 30.20
N GLU A 851 -73.45 58.81 29.61
CA GLU A 851 -72.75 57.65 29.06
C GLU A 851 -71.93 56.90 30.12
N ARG A 852 -71.72 57.50 31.31
CA ARG A 852 -70.98 56.88 32.41
C ARG A 852 -71.76 55.67 32.94
N VAL A 853 -71.08 54.53 33.02
CA VAL A 853 -71.69 53.26 33.43
C VAL A 853 -72.32 53.35 34.83
N GLU A 854 -71.72 54.13 35.74
CA GLU A 854 -72.22 54.35 37.09
C GLU A 854 -73.59 55.05 37.07
N VAL A 855 -73.71 56.10 36.25
CA VAL A 855 -74.93 56.90 36.09
C VAL A 855 -76.04 56.08 35.43
N ARG A 856 -75.69 55.34 34.36
CA ARG A 856 -76.61 54.43 33.68
C ARG A 856 -77.15 53.38 34.65
N LEU A 857 -76.26 52.75 35.44
CA LEU A 857 -76.64 51.72 36.40
C LEU A 857 -77.52 52.28 37.53
N ALA A 858 -77.19 53.44 38.10
CA ALA A 858 -78.01 54.06 39.15
C ALA A 858 -79.43 54.39 38.67
N CYS A 859 -79.58 54.85 37.42
CA CYS A 859 -80.88 55.08 36.82
C CYS A 859 -81.65 53.80 36.56
N THR A 860 -81.01 52.78 35.98
CA THR A 860 -81.64 51.48 35.76
C THR A 860 -82.14 50.87 37.07
N ILE A 861 -81.35 50.94 38.14
CA ILE A 861 -81.78 50.50 39.48
C ILE A 861 -82.96 51.36 39.94
N GLY A 862 -82.83 52.68 39.94
CA GLY A 862 -83.84 53.60 40.45
C GLY A 862 -85.20 53.51 39.75
N GLU A 863 -85.22 53.22 38.46
CA GLU A 863 -86.46 53.07 37.68
C GLU A 863 -87.19 51.76 38.00
N ASN A 864 -86.44 50.69 38.29
CA ASN A 864 -86.99 49.34 38.47
C ASN A 864 -87.14 48.94 39.94
N ILE A 865 -86.55 49.69 40.88
CA ILE A 865 -86.54 49.34 42.30
C ILE A 865 -87.93 49.24 42.91
N LYS A 866 -88.90 50.03 42.44
CA LYS A 866 -90.30 49.95 42.91
C LYS A 866 -90.96 48.61 42.57
N GLN A 867 -90.73 48.13 41.34
CA GLN A 867 -91.21 46.81 40.91
C GLN A 867 -90.52 45.70 41.71
N ALA A 868 -89.22 45.87 41.99
CA ALA A 868 -88.47 44.92 42.80
C ALA A 868 -89.00 44.83 44.24
N ILE A 869 -89.38 45.96 44.85
CA ILE A 869 -89.99 45.97 46.19
C ILE A 869 -91.35 45.27 46.22
N ARG A 870 -92.17 45.45 45.17
CA ARG A 870 -93.47 44.77 45.01
C ARG A 870 -93.34 43.28 44.67
N GLY A 871 -92.12 42.79 44.44
CA GLY A 871 -91.87 41.40 44.04
C GLY A 871 -92.18 41.10 42.57
N GLU A 872 -92.37 42.13 41.73
CA GLU A 872 -92.69 42.01 40.30
C GLU A 872 -91.45 41.67 39.46
N THR A 873 -90.25 41.99 39.94
CA THR A 873 -88.97 41.70 39.28
C THR A 873 -87.84 41.50 40.30
N HIS A 874 -86.73 40.89 39.90
CA HIS A 874 -85.48 40.89 40.66
C HIS A 874 -84.56 42.00 40.14
N ILE A 875 -84.05 42.87 41.03
CA ILE A 875 -83.29 44.07 40.61
C ILE A 875 -82.03 43.76 39.78
N ILE A 876 -81.45 42.56 39.94
CA ILE A 876 -80.31 42.12 39.15
C ILE A 876 -80.64 41.91 37.67
N ALA A 877 -81.90 41.60 37.33
CA ALA A 877 -82.30 41.34 35.95
C ALA A 877 -82.21 42.61 35.07
N PRO A 878 -82.75 43.77 35.48
CA PRO A 878 -82.49 45.05 34.80
C PRO A 878 -81.01 45.43 34.74
N MET A 879 -80.24 45.15 35.80
CA MET A 879 -78.81 45.48 35.85
C MET A 879 -77.98 44.67 34.85
N ARG A 880 -78.38 43.43 34.53
CA ARG A 880 -77.68 42.56 33.56
C ARG A 880 -78.11 42.77 32.12
N GLN A 881 -79.18 43.53 31.89
CA GLN A 881 -79.64 43.83 30.54
C GLN A 881 -78.53 44.60 29.79
N ASP A 882 -78.27 44.19 28.54
CA ASP A 882 -77.24 44.77 27.67
C ASP A 882 -75.80 44.78 28.24
N GLY A 883 -75.50 43.93 29.24
CA GLY A 883 -74.15 43.81 29.83
C GLY A 883 -73.76 44.90 30.82
N LEU A 884 -74.70 45.75 31.24
CA LEU A 884 -74.43 46.94 32.06
C LEU A 884 -73.76 46.66 33.41
N LEU A 885 -74.13 45.56 34.08
CA LEU A 885 -73.51 45.15 35.33
C LEU A 885 -72.06 44.71 35.14
N ASP A 886 -71.76 44.03 34.04
CA ASP A 886 -70.41 43.53 33.75
C ASP A 886 -69.49 44.71 33.39
N GLU A 887 -70.02 45.69 32.63
CA GLU A 887 -69.35 46.97 32.34
C GLU A 887 -69.00 47.75 33.62
N TYR A 888 -69.88 47.75 34.63
CA TYR A 888 -69.65 48.45 35.90
C TYR A 888 -68.61 47.76 36.79
N VAL A 889 -68.63 46.43 36.84
CA VAL A 889 -67.73 45.64 37.72
C VAL A 889 -66.35 45.46 37.07
N GLY A 890 -66.18 45.83 35.80
CA GLY A 890 -64.89 45.76 35.09
C GLY A 890 -64.48 44.32 34.74
N ILE A 891 -65.43 43.40 34.62
CA ILE A 891 -65.20 42.02 34.20
C ILE A 891 -65.48 41.97 32.68
N PHE A 892 -64.43 42.13 31.88
CA PHE A 892 -64.44 41.82 30.44
C PHE A 892 -63.92 40.42 30.19
#